data_AF-A0A1N6V1W8-F1
#
_entry.id   AF-A0A1N6V1W8-F1
#
_cell.length_a   1.000
_cell.length_b   1.000
_cell.length_c   1.000
_cell.angle_alpha   90.00
_cell.angle_beta   90.00
_cell.angle_gamma   90.00
#
_symmetry.space_group_name_H-M   'P 1'
#
loop_
_entity.id
_entity.type
_entity.pdbx_description
1 polymer ?
#
loop_
_entity_poly.entity_id
_entity_poly.type
_entity_poly.pdbx_seq_one_letter_code
_entity_poly.pdbx_strand_id
1 'polypeptide(L)'
;METVPVPQAPRQKNTALVHALALVCGGLAGLATTAVQAQESVLHGLGWITARPGSTLDGSSAARNTGNRTTGEVMAGGGKATAGAGIAGSAELIATSQANMIGLSALDTRNTQVSVLQNQVSGFVRAIGGAASANSVLLSGGQGRRPLADSRIQIQNNQASRIEAHGAKASVALGAGSLQLPGRATANGLLADESDLRRLRVDVTGNRVEGVASLGGAAIANGSTLARTPVDDLQITQTDNRARDVRAGGGSASVGWGAIASAQLSGVAAANALTAANSRLEGARVLQQGNQAESITATGGSALANSLNLADYQGAALRQYSAQIATNRASRVDADGGSGSVLGGALADVQMAAVALANSISVQGGSVEGSTRHTVSGNVADGVRANGGAAVANSVWLSKATTRGTSVVIQDNKADNVATTGFQGSAAGGLIASGEQNAMALVNSLGVLGSEVDAGRVDILGNQAAGLSSRGGKLVANAVSVEKGEGGASRLSARTTVQDNTARQIETGAASGAVAGGLASTDQNARAAVNAVVLHQNARADGGSTLQVTGNRASNVRAPGGTALVNALGVYRDSQLSGSPVTLADNQASDVTAGGGSGQAMGAGSAKNGILVANGLYLEGEGGARLASSPLTVRGNTARQLQADGGRVNANALAVNGQGDVQASPVTLTGNQAIDVRSSGKEVTLFGKAVSGGVGQAYANAVQVLGQLRGSSLALADNMAGQVRGDQALALANSVLLDENSTLEGSSVSLRGNQAQGVQAQGGHVAAANSLVNEGRISGAQIGIDGNRATVQADGGDAIANTVRNRGSMAGSRVTISGNQGQVARKGTANSVDNGGTLAGGQITILGNQGSAQDGGTVNSFVNGGRATGNVHIAGNTGSARGNGSLANSVRNTGNLAANITILGNQGTASGGGVVNSVVNRGNLSGAVAIVGNRGTASNGGTVNSLVNTGTMAGKVTIAGNQGSAGMGGTANSVINRGVITGSVTIVGNNARAGMGTTTASVRNVGVLAGSAGVAGGAPWAASVGKTITLPSTGVVNRSVTVGPAVTVLNM
;
A
#
# COMPACT_ATOMS: atom_id res chain seq x y z
N MET A 1 -69.00 22.78 -28.75
CA MET A 1 -68.41 22.23 -29.99
C MET A 1 -67.34 21.24 -29.59
N GLU A 2 -67.67 19.96 -29.84
CA GLU A 2 -66.86 18.71 -29.91
C GLU A 2 -65.91 18.40 -28.74
N THR A 3 -66.12 17.45 -27.80
CA THR A 3 -66.37 15.97 -27.83
C THR A 3 -65.38 15.20 -28.73
N VAL A 4 -64.57 14.19 -28.35
CA VAL A 4 -64.58 13.09 -27.32
C VAL A 4 -63.34 12.16 -27.67
N PRO A 5 -62.82 11.14 -26.91
CA PRO A 5 -62.50 10.89 -25.48
C PRO A 5 -61.11 10.18 -25.23
N VAL A 6 -60.86 9.73 -23.98
CA VAL A 6 -59.69 9.01 -23.39
C VAL A 6 -59.74 7.47 -23.61
N PRO A 7 -58.68 6.66 -23.32
CA PRO A 7 -58.50 5.99 -22.00
C PRO A 7 -57.03 5.86 -21.49
N GLN A 8 -56.73 6.26 -20.24
CA GLN A 8 -56.44 5.46 -19.01
C GLN A 8 -55.08 4.71 -19.00
N ALA A 9 -54.22 4.67 -17.95
CA ALA A 9 -54.18 5.09 -16.54
C ALA A 9 -52.76 4.77 -15.95
N PRO A 10 -52.42 5.00 -14.65
CA PRO A 10 -52.88 5.98 -13.66
C PRO A 10 -51.76 6.83 -13.04
N ARG A 11 -52.21 7.84 -12.27
CA ARG A 11 -51.50 8.93 -11.62
C ARG A 11 -50.85 8.58 -10.27
N GLN A 12 -49.77 9.31 -9.96
CA GLN A 12 -49.27 9.58 -8.61
C GLN A 12 -50.27 10.43 -7.79
N LYS A 13 -50.36 10.16 -6.48
CA LYS A 13 -50.02 11.05 -5.33
C LYS A 13 -50.86 10.75 -4.07
N ASN A 14 -50.21 10.36 -2.97
CA ASN A 14 -50.13 11.14 -1.71
C ASN A 14 -49.65 10.29 -0.50
N THR A 15 -48.53 10.73 0.08
CA THR A 15 -48.18 10.83 1.51
C THR A 15 -48.97 10.01 2.55
N ALA A 16 -48.29 9.13 3.30
CA ALA A 16 -47.84 9.38 4.68
C ALA A 16 -47.49 8.07 5.47
N LEU A 17 -46.47 8.19 6.32
CA LEU A 17 -46.25 7.52 7.62
C LEU A 17 -45.70 6.07 7.73
N VAL A 18 -44.46 6.02 8.26
CA VAL A 18 -43.86 5.10 9.27
C VAL A 18 -43.78 3.59 9.02
N HIS A 19 -42.59 3.08 8.73
CA HIS A 19 -41.73 2.35 9.69
C HIS A 19 -40.47 1.77 9.02
N ALA A 20 -39.36 1.92 9.74
CA ALA A 20 -38.05 1.26 9.65
C ALA A 20 -37.91 0.01 8.76
N LEU A 21 -36.81 -0.09 8.00
CA LEU A 21 -35.63 -0.92 8.37
C LEU A 21 -34.65 -1.00 7.17
N ALA A 22 -33.36 -0.89 7.48
CA ALA A 22 -32.20 -1.32 6.69
C ALA A 22 -31.91 -0.62 5.34
N LEU A 23 -30.94 0.29 5.36
CA LEU A 23 -29.96 0.34 4.26
C LEU A 23 -28.54 0.52 4.79
N VAL A 24 -27.77 -0.54 4.58
CA VAL A 24 -26.35 -0.73 4.85
C VAL A 24 -25.55 0.13 3.86
N CYS A 25 -24.92 1.20 4.34
CA CYS A 25 -23.85 1.91 3.61
C CYS A 25 -22.80 2.39 4.64
N GLY A 26 -21.69 1.65 4.74
CA GLY A 26 -20.49 2.05 5.50
C GLY A 26 -19.83 3.29 4.90
N GLY A 27 -18.99 4.04 5.60
CA GLY A 27 -18.27 3.81 6.85
C GLY A 27 -17.01 4.68 6.78
N LEU A 28 -17.16 5.99 6.95
CA LEU A 28 -16.11 7.01 6.74
C LEU A 28 -16.26 8.27 7.65
N ALA A 29 -17.16 8.26 8.64
CA ALA A 29 -17.64 9.49 9.28
C ALA A 29 -16.94 9.95 10.57
N GLY A 30 -16.11 9.11 11.21
CA GLY A 30 -15.78 9.30 12.63
C GLY A 30 -14.56 10.17 12.99
N LEU A 31 -13.73 10.62 12.03
CA LEU A 31 -12.47 11.33 12.31
C LEU A 31 -12.54 12.84 12.06
N ALA A 32 -13.74 13.43 12.07
CA ALA A 32 -13.84 14.87 12.14
C ALA A 32 -13.16 15.32 13.45
N THR A 33 -12.05 16.05 13.33
CA THR A 33 -11.61 16.91 14.43
C THR A 33 -12.85 17.73 14.77
N THR A 34 -13.40 17.54 15.98
CA THR A 34 -14.34 18.54 16.49
C THR A 34 -13.59 19.84 16.35
N ALA A 35 -14.13 20.77 15.57
CA ALA A 35 -13.47 22.03 15.30
C ALA A 35 -12.93 22.51 16.66
N VAL A 36 -11.61 22.74 16.73
CA VAL A 36 -10.95 23.24 17.95
C VAL A 36 -11.46 24.67 18.13
N GLN A 37 -12.71 24.76 18.55
CA GLN A 37 -13.42 25.97 18.87
C GLN A 37 -13.05 26.16 20.33
N ALA A 38 -12.01 26.95 20.56
CA ALA A 38 -12.06 27.75 21.76
C ALA A 38 -13.39 28.51 21.65
N GLN A 39 -14.41 28.10 22.41
CA GLN A 39 -15.73 28.70 22.32
C GLN A 39 -15.59 30.13 22.85
N GLU A 40 -15.41 31.10 21.93
CA GLU A 40 -15.00 32.48 22.25
C GLU A 40 -16.15 33.35 22.76
N SER A 41 -17.30 32.75 23.12
CA SER A 41 -18.52 33.49 23.52
C SER A 41 -18.40 34.30 24.82
N VAL A 42 -17.18 34.44 25.36
CA VAL A 42 -16.86 35.21 26.55
C VAL A 42 -15.60 36.06 26.30
N LEU A 43 -15.60 36.87 25.24
CA LEU A 43 -14.60 37.91 25.02
C LEU A 43 -14.99 39.29 25.58
N HIS A 44 -15.95 39.35 26.50
CA HIS A 44 -16.22 40.54 27.30
C HIS A 44 -15.30 40.56 28.54
N GLY A 45 -13.99 40.61 28.31
CA GLY A 45 -13.06 41.02 29.36
C GLY A 45 -13.29 42.47 29.76
N LEU A 46 -12.75 42.89 30.91
CA LEU A 46 -12.61 44.30 31.28
C LEU A 46 -11.78 44.99 30.19
N GLY A 47 -12.40 45.50 29.12
CA GLY A 47 -11.67 46.24 28.10
C GLY A 47 -11.10 47.51 28.72
N TRP A 48 -9.78 47.64 28.77
CA TRP A 48 -9.15 48.86 29.28
C TRP A 48 -9.42 50.04 28.35
N ILE A 49 -9.66 49.75 27.06
CA ILE A 49 -10.11 50.71 26.04
C ILE A 49 -11.38 50.12 25.40
N THR A 50 -12.54 50.57 25.86
CA THR A 50 -13.86 50.19 25.33
C THR A 50 -14.45 51.31 24.50
N ALA A 51 -15.09 50.97 23.40
CA ALA A 51 -15.69 51.97 22.53
C ALA A 51 -16.88 52.68 23.19
N ARG A 52 -16.80 54.01 23.26
CA ARG A 52 -17.97 54.89 23.17
C ARG A 52 -18.20 55.22 21.68
N PRO A 53 -19.44 55.48 21.23
CA PRO A 53 -19.70 55.90 19.85
C PRO A 53 -18.71 56.99 19.40
N GLY A 54 -17.96 56.74 18.33
CA GLY A 54 -16.94 57.67 17.79
C GLY A 54 -15.46 57.40 18.13
N SER A 55 -15.11 56.35 18.88
CA SER A 55 -13.71 56.08 19.25
C SER A 55 -12.89 55.46 18.09
N THR A 56 -11.84 56.16 17.64
CA THR A 56 -10.88 55.69 16.61
C THR A 56 -9.44 55.80 17.15
N LEU A 57 -8.60 54.82 16.83
CA LEU A 57 -7.15 54.84 17.03
C LEU A 57 -6.52 54.92 15.64
N ASP A 58 -6.01 56.09 15.26
CA ASP A 58 -5.43 56.36 13.94
C ASP A 58 -4.12 57.14 14.11
N GLY A 59 -3.24 57.09 13.11
CA GLY A 59 -2.03 57.91 13.00
C GLY A 59 -1.05 57.83 14.18
N SER A 60 -0.02 56.97 14.09
CA SER A 60 1.11 56.89 15.04
C SER A 60 0.76 56.58 16.50
N SER A 61 -0.44 56.08 16.75
CA SER A 61 -0.91 55.67 18.08
C SER A 61 -0.18 54.40 18.57
N ALA A 62 0.08 54.31 19.88
CA ALA A 62 0.68 53.12 20.49
C ALA A 62 0.04 52.76 21.84
N ALA A 63 -0.23 51.47 22.06
CA ALA A 63 -0.63 50.90 23.34
C ALA A 63 0.50 49.99 23.84
N ARG A 64 1.09 50.30 25.01
CA ARG A 64 2.25 49.58 25.55
C ARG A 64 2.02 49.13 26.98
N ASN A 65 2.35 47.87 27.26
CA ASN A 65 2.36 47.25 28.58
C ASN A 65 3.72 46.56 28.76
N THR A 66 4.64 47.19 29.50
CA THR A 66 6.05 46.79 29.53
C THR A 66 6.64 46.71 30.93
N GLY A 67 7.46 45.68 31.19
CA GLY A 67 8.28 45.57 32.40
C GLY A 67 7.52 45.30 33.71
N ASN A 68 6.24 44.92 33.65
CA ASN A 68 5.42 44.69 34.82
C ASN A 68 5.75 43.37 35.52
N ARG A 69 5.64 43.34 36.84
CA ARG A 69 5.83 42.14 37.67
C ARG A 69 4.61 41.85 38.53
N THR A 70 4.05 40.66 38.40
CA THR A 70 2.91 40.17 39.20
C THR A 70 3.35 38.96 40.02
N THR A 71 3.61 39.17 41.31
CA THR A 71 4.07 38.13 42.25
C THR A 71 2.95 37.62 43.17
N GLY A 72 1.93 38.44 43.44
CA GLY A 72 0.75 38.07 44.23
C GLY A 72 -0.28 37.26 43.44
N GLU A 73 -1.20 36.61 44.16
CA GLU A 73 -2.33 35.90 43.55
C GLU A 73 -3.36 36.88 42.96
N VAL A 74 -3.78 36.64 41.72
CA VAL A 74 -4.87 37.33 41.03
C VAL A 74 -6.00 36.32 40.83
N MET A 75 -7.04 36.41 41.65
CA MET A 75 -8.15 35.46 41.64
C MET A 75 -9.48 36.15 41.33
N ALA A 76 -10.29 35.52 40.48
CA ALA A 76 -11.69 35.88 40.27
C ALA A 76 -12.59 34.65 40.48
N GLY A 77 -13.72 34.82 41.17
CA GLY A 77 -14.71 33.77 41.40
C GLY A 77 -16.12 34.22 41.00
N GLY A 78 -16.78 33.43 40.16
CA GLY A 78 -18.18 33.67 39.75
C GLY A 78 -19.12 33.17 40.83
N GLY A 79 -19.88 34.08 41.45
CA GLY A 79 -20.88 33.73 42.47
C GLY A 79 -22.25 33.41 41.86
N LYS A 80 -23.01 32.51 42.52
CA LYS A 80 -24.47 32.43 42.35
C LYS A 80 -25.10 33.51 43.23
N ALA A 81 -25.61 34.58 42.64
CA ALA A 81 -26.45 35.51 43.37
C ALA A 81 -27.90 35.02 43.28
N THR A 82 -28.38 34.31 44.31
CA THR A 82 -29.83 34.19 44.55
C THR A 82 -30.27 35.46 45.24
N ALA A 83 -30.97 36.35 44.53
CA ALA A 83 -31.59 37.49 45.16
C ALA A 83 -32.59 36.99 46.22
N GLY A 84 -32.35 37.31 47.49
CA GLY A 84 -33.35 37.15 48.53
C GLY A 84 -34.56 38.01 48.22
N ALA A 85 -35.76 37.44 48.43
CA ALA A 85 -37.10 37.97 48.17
C ALA A 85 -37.67 37.72 46.75
N GLY A 86 -38.25 36.53 46.57
CA GLY A 86 -39.52 36.35 45.84
C GLY A 86 -39.57 36.55 44.32
N ILE A 87 -38.49 36.97 43.65
CA ILE A 87 -38.44 37.09 42.19
C ILE A 87 -37.38 36.13 41.65
N ALA A 88 -37.83 35.16 40.85
CA ALA A 88 -36.98 34.18 40.17
C ALA A 88 -36.09 34.88 39.12
N GLY A 89 -34.90 35.29 39.53
CA GLY A 89 -33.84 35.76 38.64
C GLY A 89 -32.48 35.43 39.22
N SER A 90 -31.79 34.43 38.68
CA SER A 90 -30.38 34.18 38.97
C SER A 90 -29.52 35.08 38.09
N ALA A 91 -28.76 36.00 38.67
CA ALA A 91 -27.73 36.73 37.95
C ALA A 91 -26.47 35.86 37.88
N GLU A 92 -26.02 35.57 36.65
CA GLU A 92 -24.82 34.79 36.38
C GLU A 92 -23.59 35.71 36.39
N LEU A 93 -22.59 35.38 37.22
CA LEU A 93 -21.31 36.10 37.24
C LEU A 93 -20.25 35.26 36.51
N ILE A 94 -19.89 35.69 35.30
CA ILE A 94 -18.70 35.23 34.58
C ILE A 94 -17.47 35.80 35.30
N ALA A 95 -16.54 34.94 35.72
CA ALA A 95 -15.30 35.38 36.35
C ALA A 95 -14.20 35.62 35.30
N THR A 96 -13.56 36.80 35.34
CA THR A 96 -12.34 37.03 34.54
C THR A 96 -11.20 37.51 35.43
N SER A 97 -10.04 36.84 35.37
CA SER A 97 -8.80 37.28 36.01
C SER A 97 -7.78 37.63 34.93
N GLN A 98 -7.18 38.81 35.05
CA GLN A 98 -6.34 39.40 34.01
C GLN A 98 -5.09 40.03 34.62
N ALA A 99 -3.90 39.71 34.11
CA ALA A 99 -2.63 40.29 34.54
C ALA A 99 -1.81 40.78 33.34
N ASN A 100 -1.33 42.03 33.39
CA ASN A 100 -0.42 42.61 32.39
C ASN A 100 -0.90 42.47 30.93
N MET A 101 -2.19 42.76 30.68
CA MET A 101 -2.79 42.59 29.36
C MET A 101 -3.05 43.91 28.64
N ILE A 102 -3.34 43.82 27.34
CA ILE A 102 -3.97 44.90 26.56
C ILE A 102 -5.23 44.33 25.92
N GLY A 103 -6.39 44.92 26.20
CA GLY A 103 -7.66 44.56 25.58
C GLY A 103 -8.20 45.70 24.74
N LEU A 104 -8.47 45.44 23.46
CA LEU A 104 -9.10 46.35 22.50
C LEU A 104 -10.47 45.80 22.11
N SER A 105 -11.53 46.58 22.30
CA SER A 105 -12.90 46.14 22.00
C SER A 105 -13.69 47.20 21.24
N ALA A 106 -14.24 46.83 20.08
CA ALA A 106 -15.09 47.64 19.21
C ALA A 106 -14.45 48.96 18.70
N LEU A 107 -13.12 48.96 18.45
CA LEU A 107 -12.37 50.14 18.00
C LEU A 107 -12.02 50.05 16.51
N ASP A 108 -12.14 51.14 15.76
CA ASP A 108 -11.49 51.27 14.45
C ASP A 108 -10.03 51.66 14.71
N THR A 109 -9.11 50.81 14.28
CA THR A 109 -7.70 50.87 14.66
C THR A 109 -6.86 50.82 13.39
N ARG A 110 -6.08 51.86 13.12
CA ARG A 110 -5.27 52.01 11.90
C ARG A 110 -3.88 52.51 12.26
N ASN A 111 -2.84 52.05 11.56
CA ASN A 111 -1.45 52.50 11.77
C ASN A 111 -1.02 52.51 13.26
N THR A 112 -1.39 51.49 14.02
CA THR A 112 -1.21 51.44 15.48
C THR A 112 -0.22 50.36 15.91
N GLN A 113 0.60 50.65 16.93
CA GLN A 113 1.49 49.67 17.56
C GLN A 113 0.93 49.21 18.92
N VAL A 114 0.69 47.91 19.07
CA VAL A 114 0.28 47.29 20.35
C VAL A 114 1.43 46.42 20.86
N SER A 115 1.91 46.64 22.09
CA SER A 115 3.09 45.95 22.61
C SER A 115 2.93 45.49 24.05
N VAL A 116 3.10 44.18 24.28
CA VAL A 116 3.18 43.55 25.61
C VAL A 116 4.58 42.95 25.76
N LEU A 117 5.46 43.60 26.52
CA LEU A 117 6.90 43.35 26.48
C LEU A 117 7.49 43.13 27.88
N GLN A 118 8.39 42.15 28.02
CA GLN A 118 9.23 41.99 29.23
C GLN A 118 8.44 41.87 30.55
N ASN A 119 7.17 41.43 30.52
CA ASN A 119 6.36 41.27 31.71
C ASN A 119 6.62 39.92 32.38
N GLN A 120 6.48 39.86 33.71
CA GLN A 120 6.74 38.68 34.53
C GLN A 120 5.55 38.40 35.45
N VAL A 121 4.86 37.28 35.23
CA VAL A 121 3.79 36.78 36.10
C VAL A 121 4.28 35.51 36.78
N SER A 122 4.57 35.62 38.07
CA SER A 122 5.00 34.50 38.90
C SER A 122 3.94 34.06 39.89
N GLY A 123 3.04 34.95 40.33
CA GLY A 123 1.90 34.61 41.19
C GLY A 123 0.81 33.83 40.46
N PHE A 124 -0.07 33.15 41.21
CA PHE A 124 -1.20 32.42 40.64
C PHE A 124 -2.19 33.38 39.98
N VAL A 125 -2.60 33.12 38.74
CA VAL A 125 -3.72 33.82 38.09
C VAL A 125 -4.84 32.81 37.89
N ARG A 126 -5.92 32.93 38.66
CA ARG A 126 -6.98 31.91 38.75
C ARG A 126 -8.36 32.47 38.46
N ALA A 127 -9.17 31.75 37.70
CA ALA A 127 -10.58 32.07 37.48
C ALA A 127 -11.47 30.84 37.73
N ILE A 128 -12.52 31.00 38.54
CA ILE A 128 -13.56 29.98 38.75
C ILE A 128 -14.85 30.43 38.07
N GLY A 129 -15.29 29.70 37.04
CA GLY A 129 -16.45 30.03 36.21
C GLY A 129 -16.15 31.07 35.12
N GLY A 130 -14.95 31.01 34.51
CA GLY A 130 -14.63 31.87 33.36
C GLY A 130 -13.17 31.81 32.90
N ALA A 131 -12.54 32.97 32.69
CA ALA A 131 -11.25 33.08 31.99
C ALA A 131 -10.12 33.70 32.84
N ALA A 132 -8.96 33.05 32.87
CA ALA A 132 -7.72 33.56 33.43
C ALA A 132 -6.75 33.90 32.29
N SER A 133 -6.16 35.09 32.28
CA SER A 133 -5.28 35.52 31.18
C SER A 133 -4.13 36.41 31.66
N ALA A 134 -2.93 36.19 31.13
CA ALA A 134 -1.72 36.89 31.56
C ALA A 134 -0.81 37.28 30.37
N ASN A 135 -0.25 38.49 30.39
CA ASN A 135 0.71 38.99 29.38
C ASN A 135 0.20 38.87 27.93
N SER A 136 -1.11 38.96 27.72
CA SER A 136 -1.75 38.70 26.43
C SER A 136 -2.37 39.96 25.82
N VAL A 137 -2.59 39.91 24.51
CA VAL A 137 -3.40 40.90 23.76
C VAL A 137 -4.75 40.28 23.43
N LEU A 138 -5.83 41.00 23.73
CA LEU A 138 -7.21 40.62 23.41
C LEU A 138 -7.80 41.61 22.40
N LEU A 139 -8.33 41.11 21.29
CA LEU A 139 -9.03 41.88 20.27
C LEU A 139 -10.47 41.38 20.14
N SER A 140 -11.45 42.28 20.22
CA SER A 140 -12.87 41.95 20.04
C SER A 140 -13.56 42.97 19.15
N GLY A 141 -14.29 42.55 18.12
CA GLY A 141 -15.01 43.47 17.25
C GLY A 141 -16.30 44.04 17.85
N GLY A 142 -16.88 43.38 18.86
CA GLY A 142 -18.16 43.74 19.46
C GLY A 142 -19.32 43.81 18.46
N GLN A 143 -20.45 44.41 18.87
CA GLN A 143 -21.70 44.53 18.07
C GLN A 143 -21.54 45.31 16.73
N GLY A 144 -20.38 45.91 16.45
CA GLY A 144 -20.15 46.80 15.31
C GLY A 144 -19.06 46.40 14.32
N ARG A 145 -18.35 45.28 14.51
CA ARG A 145 -17.23 44.77 13.67
C ARG A 145 -16.41 45.87 12.99
N ARG A 146 -15.50 46.50 13.74
CA ARG A 146 -14.61 47.56 13.23
C ARG A 146 -13.25 46.99 12.80
N PRO A 147 -12.60 47.56 11.76
CA PRO A 147 -11.33 47.05 11.26
C PRO A 147 -10.13 47.43 12.15
N LEU A 148 -9.20 46.48 12.29
CA LEU A 148 -7.81 46.68 12.71
C LEU A 148 -6.92 46.58 11.45
N ALA A 149 -6.54 47.73 10.92
CA ALA A 149 -5.76 47.86 9.70
C ALA A 149 -4.33 48.37 9.94
N ASP A 150 -3.38 47.96 9.10
CA ASP A 150 -2.04 48.56 9.00
C ASP A 150 -1.26 48.62 10.32
N SER A 151 -1.49 47.65 11.20
CA SER A 151 -1.04 47.70 12.60
C SER A 151 0.02 46.64 12.91
N ARG A 152 0.72 46.82 14.04
CA ARG A 152 1.72 45.86 14.53
C ARG A 152 1.45 45.47 15.97
N ILE A 153 1.40 44.17 16.23
CA ILE A 153 1.28 43.59 17.57
C ILE A 153 2.59 42.90 17.94
N GLN A 154 3.13 43.21 19.12
CA GLN A 154 4.37 42.63 19.62
C GLN A 154 4.14 42.05 21.01
N ILE A 155 4.37 40.74 21.17
CA ILE A 155 4.34 40.04 22.45
C ILE A 155 5.71 39.39 22.63
N GLN A 156 6.58 40.02 23.40
CA GLN A 156 8.00 39.64 23.40
C GLN A 156 8.63 39.57 24.79
N ASN A 157 9.49 38.56 24.99
CA ASN A 157 10.29 38.37 26.19
C ASN A 157 9.47 38.32 27.50
N ASN A 158 8.21 37.89 27.43
CA ASN A 158 7.36 37.76 28.61
C ASN A 158 7.56 36.41 29.30
N GLN A 159 7.35 36.39 30.61
CA GLN A 159 7.39 35.18 31.44
C GLN A 159 6.06 35.06 32.18
N ALA A 160 5.41 33.91 32.08
CA ALA A 160 4.17 33.63 32.80
C ALA A 160 4.22 32.24 33.42
N SER A 161 3.70 32.11 34.64
CA SER A 161 3.55 30.82 35.29
C SER A 161 2.26 30.73 36.09
N ARG A 162 1.77 29.50 36.29
CA ARG A 162 0.63 29.19 37.18
C ARG A 162 -0.67 29.92 36.82
N ILE A 163 -1.12 29.72 35.58
CA ILE A 163 -2.38 30.30 35.07
C ILE A 163 -3.44 29.20 35.03
N GLU A 164 -4.54 29.39 35.76
CA GLU A 164 -5.55 28.34 35.94
C GLU A 164 -6.96 28.87 35.70
N ALA A 165 -7.75 28.13 34.93
CA ALA A 165 -9.17 28.41 34.76
C ALA A 165 -10.01 27.16 35.01
N HIS A 166 -11.13 27.34 35.70
CA HIS A 166 -12.10 26.30 35.95
C HIS A 166 -13.44 26.69 35.33
N GLY A 167 -13.98 25.83 34.48
CA GLY A 167 -15.35 25.96 33.97
C GLY A 167 -16.37 25.79 35.10
N ALA A 168 -17.57 26.33 34.90
CA ALA A 168 -18.67 26.24 35.87
C ALA A 168 -19.97 25.75 35.21
N LYS A 169 -20.81 25.09 36.01
CA LYS A 169 -22.16 24.64 35.62
C LYS A 169 -23.21 25.36 36.46
N ALA A 170 -24.21 25.95 35.79
CA ALA A 170 -25.40 26.50 36.43
C ALA A 170 -26.62 25.64 36.09
N SER A 171 -27.35 25.20 37.11
CA SER A 171 -28.68 24.61 36.96
C SER A 171 -29.71 25.72 37.02
N VAL A 172 -30.37 26.02 35.90
CA VAL A 172 -31.51 26.95 35.87
C VAL A 172 -32.74 26.18 36.32
N ALA A 173 -33.34 26.58 37.45
CA ALA A 173 -34.50 25.92 38.03
C ALA A 173 -35.81 26.56 37.56
N LEU A 174 -36.02 26.66 36.24
CA LEU A 174 -37.31 26.89 35.59
C LEU A 174 -37.20 26.26 34.20
N GLY A 175 -38.16 25.43 33.81
CA GLY A 175 -38.03 24.44 32.73
C GLY A 175 -37.30 24.92 31.45
N ALA A 176 -36.36 24.08 30.99
CA ALA A 176 -35.51 24.16 29.79
C ALA A 176 -34.11 24.79 29.96
N GLY A 177 -33.09 23.93 30.14
CA GLY A 177 -31.68 24.20 29.82
C GLY A 177 -30.72 24.28 31.01
N SER A 178 -29.65 23.47 31.00
CA SER A 178 -28.46 23.71 31.84
C SER A 178 -27.47 24.59 31.08
N LEU A 179 -27.06 25.73 31.65
CA LEU A 179 -26.02 26.57 31.05
C LEU A 179 -24.63 26.14 31.53
N GLN A 180 -23.71 25.95 30.58
CA GLN A 180 -22.34 25.51 30.81
C GLN A 180 -21.38 26.65 30.43
N LEU A 181 -20.48 27.03 31.35
CA LEU A 181 -19.43 28.02 31.13
C LEU A 181 -18.07 27.32 31.02
N PRO A 182 -17.42 27.33 29.84
CA PRO A 182 -16.11 26.72 29.68
C PRO A 182 -14.99 27.53 30.38
N GLY A 183 -14.02 26.83 30.97
CA GLY A 183 -12.84 27.45 31.57
C GLY A 183 -11.80 27.82 30.52
N ARG A 184 -11.20 29.01 30.58
CA ARG A 184 -10.11 29.40 29.64
C ARG A 184 -8.90 29.99 30.34
N ALA A 185 -7.73 29.35 30.22
CA ALA A 185 -6.45 29.86 30.73
C ALA A 185 -5.56 30.28 29.57
N THR A 186 -5.09 31.52 29.53
CA THR A 186 -4.19 32.02 28.46
C THR A 186 -2.97 32.75 28.98
N ALA A 187 -1.83 32.57 28.32
CA ALA A 187 -0.57 33.22 28.69
C ALA A 187 0.24 33.64 27.46
N ASN A 188 0.79 34.86 27.48
CA ASN A 188 1.72 35.40 26.47
C ASN A 188 1.19 35.28 25.02
N GLY A 189 -0.12 35.44 24.81
CA GLY A 189 -0.77 35.12 23.54
C GLY A 189 -1.59 36.26 22.93
N LEU A 190 -2.04 36.05 21.69
CA LEU A 190 -3.00 36.91 21.01
C LEU A 190 -4.34 36.17 20.89
N LEU A 191 -5.43 36.76 21.35
CA LEU A 191 -6.78 36.25 21.12
C LEU A 191 -7.56 37.30 20.34
N ALA A 192 -8.13 36.93 19.20
CA ALA A 192 -8.95 37.80 18.37
C ALA A 192 -10.28 37.11 18.03
N ASP A 193 -11.38 37.77 18.38
CA ASP A 193 -12.73 37.31 18.07
C ASP A 193 -13.50 38.38 17.30
N GLU A 194 -14.25 37.94 16.28
CA GLU A 194 -15.15 38.79 15.47
C GLU A 194 -14.53 40.12 15.01
N SER A 195 -13.22 40.12 14.74
CA SER A 195 -12.44 41.33 14.42
C SER A 195 -12.03 41.33 12.96
N ASP A 196 -12.18 42.45 12.25
CA ASP A 196 -11.76 42.57 10.85
C ASP A 196 -10.27 42.96 10.80
N LEU A 197 -9.36 42.05 10.42
CA LEU A 197 -7.92 42.30 10.41
C LEU A 197 -7.42 42.58 8.98
N ARG A 198 -6.69 43.67 8.75
CA ARG A 198 -6.14 44.02 7.43
C ARG A 198 -4.69 44.47 7.53
N ARG A 199 -3.78 43.92 6.72
CA ARG A 199 -2.35 44.29 6.70
C ARG A 199 -1.73 44.33 8.10
N LEU A 200 -1.95 43.25 8.87
CA LEU A 200 -1.55 43.14 10.27
C LEU A 200 -0.25 42.35 10.40
N ARG A 201 0.71 42.83 11.19
CA ARG A 201 1.89 42.04 11.61
C ARG A 201 1.82 41.70 13.09
N VAL A 202 1.97 40.42 13.42
CA VAL A 202 2.00 39.91 14.80
C VAL A 202 3.32 39.19 15.04
N ASP A 203 4.07 39.65 16.04
CA ASP A 203 5.34 39.05 16.44
C ASP A 203 5.20 38.50 17.88
N VAL A 204 5.31 37.18 18.05
CA VAL A 204 5.34 36.50 19.36
C VAL A 204 6.72 35.86 19.53
N THR A 205 7.63 36.51 20.26
CA THR A 205 9.05 36.13 20.24
C THR A 205 9.69 36.03 21.62
N GLY A 206 10.44 34.96 21.88
CA GLY A 206 11.25 34.82 23.10
C GLY A 206 10.45 34.70 24.39
N ASN A 207 9.17 34.30 24.32
CA ASN A 207 8.32 34.18 25.50
C ASN A 207 8.49 32.83 26.21
N ARG A 208 8.29 32.81 27.53
CA ARG A 208 8.37 31.60 28.37
C ARG A 208 7.09 31.43 29.19
N VAL A 209 6.51 30.24 29.12
CA VAL A 209 5.31 29.86 29.86
C VAL A 209 5.50 28.52 30.56
N GLU A 210 5.07 28.42 31.81
CA GLU A 210 5.09 27.18 32.60
C GLU A 210 3.81 27.02 33.44
N GLY A 211 3.10 25.92 33.29
CA GLY A 211 1.92 25.63 34.11
C GLY A 211 0.71 26.48 33.72
N VAL A 212 0.07 26.13 32.60
CA VAL A 212 -1.22 26.69 32.17
C VAL A 212 -2.24 25.57 32.18
N ALA A 213 -3.27 25.68 33.00
CA ALA A 213 -4.25 24.62 33.17
C ALA A 213 -5.68 25.12 32.98
N SER A 214 -6.50 24.33 32.29
CA SER A 214 -7.94 24.54 32.23
C SER A 214 -8.69 23.26 32.57
N LEU A 215 -9.65 23.36 33.50
CA LEU A 215 -10.64 22.32 33.75
C LEU A 215 -11.95 22.72 33.06
N GLY A 216 -12.37 21.96 32.05
CA GLY A 216 -13.60 22.20 31.30
C GLY A 216 -13.47 23.27 30.21
N GLY A 217 -12.36 23.31 29.45
CA GLY A 217 -12.22 24.20 28.29
C GLY A 217 -10.80 24.27 27.72
N ALA A 218 -10.25 25.47 27.52
CA ALA A 218 -8.99 25.67 26.77
C ALA A 218 -7.84 26.22 27.62
N ALA A 219 -6.63 25.70 27.42
CA ALA A 219 -5.37 26.16 27.98
C ALA A 219 -4.42 26.57 26.84
N ILE A 220 -4.02 27.84 26.78
CA ILE A 220 -3.29 28.42 25.64
C ILE A 220 -2.02 29.12 26.13
N ALA A 221 -0.84 28.65 25.70
CA ALA A 221 0.47 29.19 26.08
C ALA A 221 1.24 29.67 24.85
N ASN A 222 1.67 30.93 24.83
CA ASN A 222 2.32 31.58 23.68
C ASN A 222 1.52 31.42 22.36
N GLY A 223 0.21 31.22 22.48
CA GLY A 223 -0.66 30.87 21.36
C GLY A 223 -1.26 32.10 20.68
N SER A 224 -1.73 31.91 19.45
CA SER A 224 -2.53 32.90 18.74
C SER A 224 -3.84 32.24 18.32
N THR A 225 -4.97 32.85 18.66
CA THR A 225 -6.30 32.33 18.32
C THR A 225 -7.09 33.39 17.58
N LEU A 226 -7.66 32.99 16.44
CA LEU A 226 -8.52 33.80 15.59
C LEU A 226 -9.86 33.07 15.46
N ALA A 227 -10.97 33.63 15.93
CA ALA A 227 -12.29 33.09 15.66
C ALA A 227 -13.18 34.12 14.97
N ARG A 228 -13.97 33.66 13.98
CA ARG A 228 -14.96 34.48 13.26
C ARG A 228 -14.39 35.81 12.73
N THR A 229 -13.09 35.81 12.39
CA THR A 229 -12.28 36.99 12.14
C THR A 229 -11.87 36.98 10.65
N PRO A 230 -12.39 37.87 9.80
CA PRO A 230 -11.89 38.00 8.44
C PRO A 230 -10.53 38.71 8.43
N VAL A 231 -9.60 38.15 7.65
CA VAL A 231 -8.20 38.56 7.59
C VAL A 231 -7.76 38.76 6.15
N ASP A 232 -7.13 39.91 5.89
CA ASP A 232 -6.52 40.30 4.63
C ASP A 232 -5.03 40.68 4.87
N ASP A 233 -4.09 39.97 4.25
CA ASP A 233 -2.62 40.13 4.37
C ASP A 233 -2.10 40.17 5.83
N LEU A 234 -2.20 39.04 6.52
CA LEU A 234 -1.69 38.86 7.87
C LEU A 234 -0.32 38.20 7.87
N GLN A 235 0.63 38.77 8.61
CA GLN A 235 1.92 38.15 8.89
C GLN A 235 2.03 37.78 10.38
N ILE A 236 2.09 36.49 10.69
CA ILE A 236 2.36 36.01 12.05
C ILE A 236 3.75 35.37 12.10
N THR A 237 4.59 35.84 13.02
CA THR A 237 5.91 35.28 13.32
C THR A 237 5.94 34.82 14.77
N GLN A 238 6.11 33.52 15.01
CA GLN A 238 6.33 32.95 16.34
C GLN A 238 7.71 32.31 16.42
N THR A 239 8.63 32.93 17.16
CA THR A 239 10.03 32.48 17.22
C THR A 239 10.58 32.35 18.64
N ASP A 240 11.38 31.32 18.86
CA ASP A 240 12.14 31.09 20.10
C ASP A 240 11.28 31.08 21.38
N ASN A 241 10.01 30.68 21.27
CA ASN A 241 9.11 30.58 22.43
C ASN A 241 9.26 29.23 23.13
N ARG A 242 9.10 29.23 24.46
CA ARG A 242 9.12 28.03 25.28
C ARG A 242 7.82 27.90 26.08
N ALA A 243 7.14 26.77 25.94
CA ALA A 243 5.93 26.47 26.69
C ALA A 243 6.03 25.08 27.30
N ARG A 244 5.70 24.96 28.59
CA ARG A 244 5.77 23.70 29.32
C ARG A 244 4.56 23.52 30.24
N ASP A 245 4.15 22.26 30.42
CA ASP A 245 3.10 21.87 31.36
C ASP A 245 1.77 22.59 31.07
N VAL A 246 1.27 22.43 29.84
CA VAL A 246 -0.01 22.99 29.40
C VAL A 246 -1.04 21.88 29.40
N ARG A 247 -2.10 22.04 30.20
CA ARG A 247 -3.08 20.98 30.44
C ARG A 247 -4.50 21.48 30.25
N ALA A 248 -5.31 20.73 29.51
CA ALA A 248 -6.73 20.99 29.38
C ALA A 248 -7.51 19.70 29.62
N GLY A 249 -8.51 19.75 30.49
CA GLY A 249 -9.37 18.59 30.78
C GLY A 249 -10.81 18.82 30.35
N GLY A 250 -11.43 17.82 29.75
CA GLY A 250 -12.88 17.70 29.64
C GLY A 250 -13.47 17.45 31.02
N GLY A 251 -14.41 18.29 31.45
CA GLY A 251 -14.93 18.26 32.81
C GLY A 251 -15.83 17.05 33.08
N SER A 252 -15.28 16.01 33.71
CA SER A 252 -16.05 15.09 34.56
C SER A 252 -15.45 15.06 35.97
N ALA A 253 -15.42 16.21 36.64
CA ALA A 253 -15.00 16.27 38.04
C ALA A 253 -16.21 16.13 38.95
N SER A 254 -16.40 14.93 39.51
CA SER A 254 -17.24 14.68 40.68
C SER A 254 -16.59 15.31 41.91
N VAL A 255 -16.74 16.63 42.08
CA VAL A 255 -16.33 17.30 43.32
C VAL A 255 -17.55 17.37 44.24
N GLY A 256 -17.75 16.31 45.03
CA GLY A 256 -18.25 16.33 46.41
C GLY A 256 -19.52 17.09 46.79
N TRP A 257 -20.35 17.58 45.86
CA TRP A 257 -21.60 18.28 46.16
C TRP A 257 -22.68 17.76 45.22
N GLY A 258 -23.58 16.94 45.78
CA GLY A 258 -24.45 16.03 45.04
C GLY A 258 -25.32 16.70 43.97
N ALA A 259 -25.16 16.25 42.72
CA ALA A 259 -26.21 16.00 41.72
C ALA A 259 -25.52 15.53 40.42
N ILE A 260 -25.86 14.31 39.99
CA ILE A 260 -25.24 13.61 38.86
C ILE A 260 -25.82 14.11 37.53
N ALA A 261 -24.97 14.69 36.69
CA ALA A 261 -25.16 14.76 35.24
C ALA A 261 -23.80 15.00 34.57
N SER A 262 -23.30 13.97 33.86
CA SER A 262 -22.05 13.99 33.09
C SER A 262 -22.10 15.11 32.05
N ALA A 263 -21.08 15.97 32.03
CA ALA A 263 -20.94 17.04 31.07
C ALA A 263 -19.98 16.62 29.95
N GLN A 264 -20.36 16.86 28.71
CA GLN A 264 -19.49 16.75 27.54
C GLN A 264 -18.76 18.08 27.35
N LEU A 265 -17.57 18.23 27.93
CA LEU A 265 -16.70 19.37 27.66
C LEU A 265 -15.45 18.85 26.94
N SER A 266 -15.14 19.43 25.78
CA SER A 266 -13.90 19.12 25.04
C SER A 266 -12.75 19.99 25.55
N GLY A 267 -11.63 19.36 25.91
CA GLY A 267 -10.43 20.05 26.41
C GLY A 267 -9.46 20.40 25.27
N VAL A 268 -8.97 21.65 25.21
CA VAL A 268 -7.96 22.07 24.21
C VAL A 268 -6.70 22.58 24.91
N ALA A 269 -5.58 21.89 24.76
CA ALA A 269 -4.27 22.34 25.24
C ALA A 269 -3.42 22.80 24.06
N ALA A 270 -3.03 24.08 24.00
CA ALA A 270 -2.33 24.67 22.88
C ALA A 270 -1.06 25.41 23.33
N ALA A 271 0.10 25.03 22.80
CA ALA A 271 1.40 25.59 23.14
C ALA A 271 2.15 26.02 21.89
N ASN A 272 2.55 27.30 21.84
CA ASN A 272 3.16 27.94 20.66
C ASN A 272 2.37 27.63 19.38
N ALA A 273 1.05 27.60 19.46
CA ALA A 273 0.17 27.17 18.38
C ALA A 273 -0.61 28.36 17.82
N LEU A 274 -0.92 28.31 16.52
CA LEU A 274 -1.85 29.22 15.87
C LEU A 274 -3.12 28.44 15.51
N THR A 275 -4.26 28.89 16.02
CA THR A 275 -5.57 28.32 15.74
C THR A 275 -6.45 29.36 15.07
N ALA A 276 -7.06 29.01 13.94
CA ALA A 276 -8.05 29.84 13.27
C ALA A 276 -9.31 29.04 13.00
N ALA A 277 -10.47 29.54 13.45
CA ALA A 277 -11.76 28.87 13.28
C ALA A 277 -12.79 29.82 12.67
N ASN A 278 -13.61 29.36 11.71
CA ASN A 278 -14.68 30.16 11.10
C ASN A 278 -14.19 31.52 10.54
N SER A 279 -12.95 31.58 10.08
CA SER A 279 -12.25 32.82 9.72
C SER A 279 -11.82 32.83 8.25
N ARG A 280 -11.80 34.00 7.60
CA ARG A 280 -11.24 34.19 6.23
C ARG A 280 -9.77 34.62 6.36
N LEU A 281 -8.83 34.07 5.58
CA LEU A 281 -7.37 34.29 5.73
C LEU A 281 -6.72 34.47 4.35
N GLU A 282 -6.97 35.59 3.70
CA GLU A 282 -6.39 35.91 2.40
C GLU A 282 -4.98 36.49 2.55
N GLY A 283 -4.01 36.00 1.76
CA GLY A 283 -2.62 36.50 1.78
C GLY A 283 -1.83 36.21 3.06
N ALA A 284 -2.33 35.35 3.96
CA ALA A 284 -1.71 35.12 5.26
C ALA A 284 -0.36 34.38 5.16
N ARG A 285 0.64 34.87 5.89
CA ARG A 285 1.99 34.28 6.01
C ARG A 285 2.29 33.95 7.47
N VAL A 286 2.52 32.67 7.75
CA VAL A 286 2.78 32.16 9.09
C VAL A 286 4.17 31.55 9.14
N LEU A 287 5.00 32.01 10.08
CA LEU A 287 6.31 31.45 10.38
C LEU A 287 6.37 31.02 11.85
N GLN A 288 6.59 29.74 12.10
CA GLN A 288 6.88 29.18 13.42
C GLN A 288 8.27 28.55 13.42
N GLN A 289 9.22 29.16 14.13
CA GLN A 289 10.62 28.69 14.10
C GLN A 289 11.31 28.68 15.47
N GLY A 290 12.06 27.62 15.76
CA GLY A 290 12.89 27.54 16.99
C GLY A 290 12.09 27.38 18.29
N ASN A 291 10.79 27.12 18.22
CA ASN A 291 9.93 26.99 19.39
C ASN A 291 10.09 25.63 20.08
N GLN A 292 9.85 25.61 21.39
CA GLN A 292 9.92 24.42 22.24
C GLN A 292 8.62 24.26 23.02
N ALA A 293 7.97 23.10 22.88
CA ALA A 293 6.76 22.74 23.59
C ALA A 293 6.95 21.38 24.29
N GLU A 294 6.71 21.33 25.59
CA GLU A 294 6.92 20.13 26.40
C GLU A 294 5.74 19.85 27.34
N SER A 295 5.32 18.58 27.44
CA SER A 295 4.25 18.15 28.37
C SER A 295 2.94 18.87 28.12
N ILE A 296 2.39 18.65 26.93
CA ILE A 296 1.10 19.19 26.51
C ILE A 296 0.08 18.07 26.59
N THR A 297 -0.94 18.23 27.43
CA THR A 297 -1.92 17.17 27.69
C THR A 297 -3.34 17.68 27.54
N ALA A 298 -4.13 17.01 26.70
CA ALA A 298 -5.55 17.27 26.55
C ALA A 298 -6.38 16.02 26.88
N THR A 299 -7.30 16.10 27.83
CA THR A 299 -8.27 15.04 28.12
C THR A 299 -9.62 15.43 27.53
N GLY A 300 -10.26 14.53 26.80
CA GLY A 300 -11.52 14.76 26.10
C GLY A 300 -11.43 15.69 24.89
N GLY A 301 -10.23 15.92 24.31
CA GLY A 301 -10.09 16.82 23.17
C GLY A 301 -8.72 16.84 22.50
N SER A 302 -8.17 18.03 22.22
CA SER A 302 -7.01 18.22 21.34
C SER A 302 -5.79 18.84 22.03
N ALA A 303 -4.61 18.25 21.82
CA ALA A 303 -3.32 18.78 22.25
C ALA A 303 -2.53 19.30 21.03
N LEU A 304 -2.15 20.57 21.03
CA LEU A 304 -1.46 21.26 19.94
C LEU A 304 -0.10 21.79 20.42
N ALA A 305 1.00 21.39 19.79
CA ALA A 305 2.35 21.82 20.14
C ALA A 305 3.07 22.34 18.88
N ASN A 306 3.50 23.60 18.89
CA ASN A 306 4.18 24.27 17.75
C ASN A 306 3.46 24.05 16.42
N SER A 307 2.12 24.10 16.43
CA SER A 307 1.30 23.65 15.30
C SER A 307 0.36 24.73 14.81
N LEU A 308 -0.03 24.61 13.55
CA LEU A 308 -1.03 25.44 12.89
C LEU A 308 -2.29 24.61 12.66
N ASN A 309 -3.44 25.10 13.14
CA ASN A 309 -4.73 24.46 12.91
C ASN A 309 -5.74 25.45 12.33
N LEU A 310 -6.24 25.15 11.14
CA LEU A 310 -7.26 25.92 10.44
C LEU A 310 -8.53 25.06 10.35
N ALA A 311 -9.63 25.51 10.98
CA ALA A 311 -10.90 24.78 11.02
C ALA A 311 -12.06 25.60 10.44
N ASP A 312 -12.85 24.96 9.58
CA ASP A 312 -14.12 25.47 9.04
C ASP A 312 -14.02 26.87 8.41
N TYR A 313 -13.33 26.96 7.28
CA TYR A 313 -13.13 28.22 6.54
C TYR A 313 -14.39 28.70 5.82
N GLN A 314 -14.82 29.95 6.07
CA GLN A 314 -15.93 30.62 5.36
C GLN A 314 -15.40 31.67 4.37
N GLY A 315 -15.39 31.36 3.06
CA GLY A 315 -15.03 32.34 2.02
C GLY A 315 -14.47 31.75 0.72
N ALA A 316 -14.36 32.60 -0.32
CA ALA A 316 -13.75 32.23 -1.60
C ALA A 316 -12.22 32.15 -1.46
N ALA A 317 -11.70 30.91 -1.39
CA ALA A 317 -10.29 30.51 -1.45
C ALA A 317 -9.26 31.22 -0.53
N LEU A 318 -8.42 30.45 0.18
CA LEU A 318 -7.19 30.94 0.82
C LEU A 318 -6.15 31.30 -0.25
N ARG A 319 -6.25 32.48 -0.87
CA ARG A 319 -5.33 32.93 -1.94
C ARG A 319 -3.98 33.35 -1.38
N GLN A 320 -2.88 32.93 -2.03
CA GLN A 320 -1.50 33.36 -1.72
C GLN A 320 -1.02 33.11 -0.28
N TYR A 321 -1.61 32.13 0.40
CA TYR A 321 -1.26 31.73 1.75
C TYR A 321 0.06 30.94 1.85
N SER A 322 0.86 31.17 2.89
CA SER A 322 2.04 30.35 3.19
C SER A 322 2.20 30.07 4.68
N ALA A 323 2.54 28.83 5.01
CA ALA A 323 2.87 28.41 6.36
C ALA A 323 4.19 27.62 6.40
N GLN A 324 5.07 28.03 7.31
CA GLN A 324 6.36 27.40 7.55
C GLN A 324 6.50 27.06 9.03
N ILE A 325 6.70 25.78 9.33
CA ILE A 325 7.03 25.25 10.65
C ILE A 325 8.43 24.66 10.56
N ALA A 326 9.42 25.31 11.17
CA ALA A 326 10.82 24.94 11.03
C ALA A 326 11.58 24.85 12.34
N THR A 327 12.49 23.88 12.46
CA THR A 327 13.45 23.77 13.58
C THR A 327 12.80 23.82 14.98
N ASN A 328 11.55 23.37 15.12
CA ASN A 328 10.83 23.34 16.38
C ASN A 328 11.03 21.98 17.09
N ARG A 329 10.86 21.98 18.41
CA ARG A 329 10.88 20.77 19.25
C ARG A 329 9.58 20.62 20.01
N ALA A 330 8.89 19.51 19.82
CA ALA A 330 7.70 19.12 20.57
C ALA A 330 7.97 17.78 21.27
N SER A 331 7.72 17.70 22.57
CA SER A 331 7.92 16.46 23.33
C SER A 331 6.82 16.21 24.35
N ARG A 332 6.38 14.94 24.49
CA ARG A 332 5.30 14.54 25.40
C ARG A 332 4.01 15.32 25.12
N VAL A 333 3.42 15.04 23.96
CA VAL A 333 2.15 15.63 23.50
C VAL A 333 1.11 14.54 23.53
N ASP A 334 0.22 14.57 24.52
CA ASP A 334 -0.74 13.50 24.78
C ASP A 334 -2.18 14.03 24.65
N ALA A 335 -3.02 13.32 23.89
CA ALA A 335 -4.44 13.60 23.77
C ALA A 335 -5.26 12.34 24.07
N ASP A 336 -6.16 12.42 25.05
CA ASP A 336 -7.01 11.30 25.46
C ASP A 336 -8.47 11.54 25.07
N GLY A 337 -9.07 10.61 24.36
CA GLY A 337 -10.49 10.65 23.98
C GLY A 337 -11.37 10.25 25.17
N GLY A 338 -12.47 10.96 25.40
CA GLY A 338 -13.39 10.66 26.49
C GLY A 338 -14.39 9.56 26.14
N SER A 339 -14.65 8.64 27.07
CA SER A 339 -15.77 7.69 27.02
C SER A 339 -16.93 8.19 27.89
N GLY A 340 -18.06 8.54 27.29
CA GLY A 340 -19.27 8.92 28.01
C GLY A 340 -20.34 7.82 27.93
N SER A 341 -20.60 7.13 29.04
CA SER A 341 -21.81 6.30 29.19
C SER A 341 -23.00 7.21 29.51
N VAL A 342 -24.00 7.23 28.63
CA VAL A 342 -25.29 7.87 28.90
C VAL A 342 -26.18 6.84 29.61
N LEU A 343 -26.18 6.84 30.95
CA LEU A 343 -27.25 6.21 31.71
C LEU A 343 -28.44 7.17 31.75
N GLY A 344 -29.41 6.97 30.85
CA GLY A 344 -30.67 7.72 30.88
C GLY A 344 -31.58 7.65 29.66
N GLY A 345 -31.66 6.50 28.96
CA GLY A 345 -32.70 6.23 27.95
C GLY A 345 -32.51 6.89 26.57
N ALA A 346 -32.57 6.07 25.52
CA ALA A 346 -32.47 6.38 24.09
C ALA A 346 -31.04 6.59 23.50
N LEU A 347 -30.50 5.47 23.00
CA LEU A 347 -29.57 5.28 21.85
C LEU A 347 -28.95 6.55 21.22
N ALA A 348 -27.81 7.01 21.73
CA ALA A 348 -26.79 7.72 20.95
C ALA A 348 -25.42 7.65 21.66
N ASP A 349 -24.51 6.86 21.08
CA ASP A 349 -23.08 6.86 21.45
C ASP A 349 -22.45 8.19 21.02
N VAL A 350 -21.82 8.91 21.95
CA VAL A 350 -21.04 10.12 21.63
C VAL A 350 -19.56 9.78 21.68
N GLN A 351 -18.97 9.60 20.50
CA GLN A 351 -17.53 9.42 20.30
C GLN A 351 -16.85 10.79 20.36
N MET A 352 -15.91 11.00 21.29
CA MET A 352 -15.04 12.20 21.28
C MET A 352 -13.64 11.83 20.76
N ALA A 353 -13.38 12.14 19.49
CA ALA A 353 -12.08 11.89 18.86
C ALA A 353 -10.98 12.80 19.45
N ALA A 354 -9.90 12.20 19.95
CA ALA A 354 -8.74 12.93 20.46
C ALA A 354 -7.70 13.20 19.37
N VAL A 355 -7.06 14.37 19.41
CA VAL A 355 -6.07 14.77 18.41
C VAL A 355 -4.83 15.33 19.08
N ALA A 356 -3.69 14.68 18.87
CA ALA A 356 -2.37 15.19 19.27
C ALA A 356 -1.64 15.68 18.02
N LEU A 357 -1.39 16.99 17.92
CA LEU A 357 -0.65 17.63 16.82
C LEU A 357 0.68 18.20 17.34
N ALA A 358 1.79 17.77 16.74
CA ALA A 358 3.13 18.22 17.09
C ALA A 358 3.87 18.70 15.83
N ASN A 359 4.34 19.95 15.83
CA ASN A 359 5.02 20.60 14.71
C ASN A 359 4.30 20.42 13.35
N SER A 360 2.97 20.46 13.35
CA SER A 360 2.16 20.02 12.20
C SER A 360 1.22 21.12 11.72
N ILE A 361 0.82 21.01 10.45
CA ILE A 361 -0.17 21.89 9.82
C ILE A 361 -1.44 21.07 9.57
N SER A 362 -2.56 21.50 10.14
CA SER A 362 -3.88 20.91 9.95
C SER A 362 -4.79 21.92 9.25
N VAL A 363 -5.44 21.48 8.17
CA VAL A 363 -6.45 22.27 7.43
C VAL A 363 -7.70 21.42 7.27
N GLN A 364 -8.80 21.88 7.84
CA GLN A 364 -10.11 21.21 7.82
C GLN A 364 -11.15 22.12 7.16
N GLY A 365 -11.74 21.65 6.06
CA GLY A 365 -12.76 22.37 5.31
C GLY A 365 -12.21 23.54 4.47
N GLY A 366 -12.98 23.93 3.43
CA GLY A 366 -12.70 25.13 2.62
C GLY A 366 -11.88 24.89 1.34
N SER A 367 -11.64 25.98 0.59
CA SER A 367 -10.79 25.97 -0.61
C SER A 367 -9.47 26.70 -0.34
N VAL A 368 -8.35 26.13 -0.77
CA VAL A 368 -6.98 26.64 -0.66
C VAL A 368 -6.46 26.79 -2.09
N GLU A 369 -6.41 28.02 -2.63
CA GLU A 369 -6.08 28.22 -4.05
C GLU A 369 -4.98 29.26 -4.24
N GLY A 370 -4.38 29.30 -5.42
CA GLY A 370 -3.55 30.44 -5.82
C GLY A 370 -2.16 30.46 -5.20
N SER A 371 -1.35 29.44 -5.50
CA SER A 371 0.09 29.37 -5.16
C SER A 371 0.38 29.26 -3.66
N THR A 372 -0.34 28.40 -2.95
CA THR A 372 -0.12 28.20 -1.51
C THR A 372 1.08 27.30 -1.19
N ARG A 373 1.70 27.50 -0.02
CA ARG A 373 2.87 26.72 0.41
C ARG A 373 2.75 26.23 1.84
N HIS A 374 2.96 24.93 2.04
CA HIS A 374 3.09 24.30 3.35
C HIS A 374 4.49 23.71 3.47
N THR A 375 5.28 24.19 4.45
CA THR A 375 6.63 23.69 4.68
C THR A 375 6.79 23.27 6.13
N VAL A 376 7.18 22.01 6.34
CA VAL A 376 7.50 21.44 7.65
C VAL A 376 8.91 20.89 7.58
N SER A 377 9.89 21.55 8.21
CA SER A 377 11.30 21.21 8.01
C SER A 377 12.18 21.25 9.26
N GLY A 378 13.05 20.25 9.42
CA GLY A 378 14.05 20.24 10.50
C GLY A 378 13.46 20.15 11.91
N ASN A 379 12.20 19.71 12.05
CA ASN A 379 11.53 19.64 13.34
C ASN A 379 11.82 18.31 14.05
N VAL A 380 11.69 18.32 15.38
CA VAL A 380 11.81 17.15 16.25
C VAL A 380 10.52 16.95 17.03
N ALA A 381 9.90 15.78 16.88
CA ALA A 381 8.75 15.34 17.65
C ALA A 381 9.10 14.05 18.42
N ASP A 382 8.84 14.01 19.72
CA ASP A 382 9.15 12.85 20.57
C ASP A 382 8.02 12.58 21.58
N GLY A 383 7.47 11.37 21.58
CA GLY A 383 6.39 11.01 22.51
C GLY A 383 5.09 11.75 22.20
N VAL A 384 4.52 11.52 21.02
CA VAL A 384 3.22 12.06 20.61
C VAL A 384 2.20 10.94 20.69
N ARG A 385 1.17 11.08 21.55
CA ARG A 385 0.19 10.01 21.76
C ARG A 385 -1.24 10.49 21.63
N ALA A 386 -2.07 9.68 20.98
CA ALA A 386 -3.51 9.86 20.94
C ALA A 386 -4.24 8.57 21.30
N ASN A 387 -5.09 8.61 22.32
CA ASN A 387 -5.97 7.51 22.68
C ASN A 387 -7.38 7.83 22.19
N GLY A 388 -7.93 7.02 21.28
CA GLY A 388 -9.23 7.28 20.66
C GLY A 388 -9.23 8.32 19.53
N GLY A 389 -8.15 8.44 18.75
CA GLY A 389 -8.17 9.34 17.60
C GLY A 389 -6.87 9.38 16.80
N ALA A 390 -6.30 10.57 16.63
CA ALA A 390 -5.19 10.82 15.72
C ALA A 390 -3.94 11.40 16.40
N ALA A 391 -2.79 10.77 16.18
CA ALA A 391 -1.47 11.29 16.56
C ALA A 391 -0.72 11.76 15.31
N VAL A 392 -0.44 13.06 15.23
CA VAL A 392 0.11 13.72 14.04
C VAL A 392 1.40 14.45 14.41
N ALA A 393 2.50 14.07 13.77
CA ALA A 393 3.83 14.60 14.07
C ALA A 393 4.56 15.04 12.80
N ASN A 394 5.09 16.27 12.80
CA ASN A 394 5.82 16.90 11.69
C ASN A 394 5.12 16.73 10.33
N SER A 395 3.79 16.81 10.29
CA SER A 395 2.99 16.40 9.13
C SER A 395 2.07 17.51 8.64
N VAL A 396 1.57 17.33 7.42
CA VAL A 396 0.49 18.14 6.87
C VAL A 396 -0.75 17.26 6.75
N TRP A 397 -1.84 17.69 7.38
CA TRP A 397 -3.12 16.99 7.35
C TRP A 397 -4.19 17.87 6.71
N LEU A 398 -4.69 17.44 5.55
CA LEU A 398 -5.74 18.07 4.79
C LEU A 398 -7.00 17.21 4.88
N SER A 399 -8.10 17.80 5.33
CA SER A 399 -9.38 17.11 5.51
C SER A 399 -10.52 17.95 4.94
N LYS A 400 -11.35 17.36 4.07
CA LYS A 400 -12.48 18.04 3.40
C LYS A 400 -12.09 19.39 2.76
N ALA A 401 -10.86 19.50 2.25
CA ALA A 401 -10.30 20.72 1.68
C ALA A 401 -10.08 20.57 0.16
N THR A 402 -10.35 21.62 -0.61
CA THR A 402 -9.92 21.70 -2.03
C THR A 402 -8.61 22.46 -2.07
N THR A 403 -7.57 21.92 -2.68
CA THR A 403 -6.27 22.62 -2.84
C THR A 403 -5.90 22.72 -4.33
N ARG A 404 -5.52 23.92 -4.78
CA ARG A 404 -5.12 24.21 -6.18
C ARG A 404 -3.86 25.06 -6.26
N GLY A 405 -2.86 24.58 -7.00
CA GLY A 405 -1.57 25.24 -7.17
C GLY A 405 -0.72 25.23 -5.90
N THR A 406 -0.85 24.23 -5.04
CA THR A 406 -0.17 24.17 -3.74
C THR A 406 1.20 23.48 -3.81
N SER A 407 2.15 23.88 -2.98
CA SER A 407 3.42 23.17 -2.76
C SER A 407 3.48 22.65 -1.32
N VAL A 408 3.71 21.36 -1.15
CA VAL A 408 3.93 20.72 0.17
C VAL A 408 5.35 20.20 0.25
N VAL A 409 6.09 20.62 1.26
CA VAL A 409 7.47 20.17 1.53
C VAL A 409 7.57 19.71 2.97
N ILE A 410 7.91 18.44 3.18
CA ILE A 410 8.17 17.84 4.49
C ILE A 410 9.57 17.24 4.45
N GLN A 411 10.54 17.89 5.09
CA GLN A 411 11.95 17.51 4.93
C GLN A 411 12.78 17.57 6.22
N ASP A 412 13.73 16.65 6.35
CA ASP A 412 14.72 16.62 7.43
C ASP A 412 14.09 16.58 8.85
N ASN A 413 12.86 16.09 8.98
CA ASN A 413 12.19 15.98 10.27
C ASN A 413 12.54 14.67 10.97
N LYS A 414 12.58 14.71 12.30
CA LYS A 414 12.75 13.54 13.16
C LYS A 414 11.51 13.33 14.03
N ALA A 415 10.97 12.13 13.99
CA ALA A 415 9.87 11.71 14.85
C ALA A 415 10.21 10.39 15.55
N ASP A 416 10.03 10.36 16.86
CA ASP A 416 10.23 9.17 17.70
C ASP A 416 9.03 8.96 18.64
N ASN A 417 8.74 7.69 18.96
CA ASN A 417 7.75 7.30 19.96
C ASN A 417 6.35 7.89 19.73
N VAL A 418 5.85 7.83 18.50
CA VAL A 418 4.49 8.28 18.15
C VAL A 418 3.54 7.10 18.23
N ALA A 419 2.48 7.22 19.03
CA ALA A 419 1.56 6.12 19.27
C ALA A 419 0.10 6.57 19.14
N THR A 420 -0.74 5.70 18.58
CA THR A 420 -2.19 5.87 18.64
C THR A 420 -2.87 4.57 19.02
N THR A 421 -3.93 4.67 19.81
CA THR A 421 -4.79 3.53 20.13
C THR A 421 -6.24 3.84 19.74
N GLY A 422 -6.92 2.90 19.10
CA GLY A 422 -8.35 2.98 18.81
C GLY A 422 -9.17 2.76 20.07
N PHE A 423 -10.44 3.16 20.06
CA PHE A 423 -11.31 3.04 21.22
C PHE A 423 -11.53 1.58 21.65
N GLN A 424 -11.49 1.34 22.96
CA GLN A 424 -11.97 0.12 23.62
C GLN A 424 -13.12 0.49 24.56
N GLY A 425 -14.36 0.24 24.14
CA GLY A 425 -15.52 0.38 25.02
C GLY A 425 -15.86 -0.96 25.68
N SER A 426 -15.79 -1.05 27.01
CA SER A 426 -16.41 -2.15 27.76
C SER A 426 -17.81 -1.74 28.18
N ALA A 427 -18.84 -2.29 27.53
CA ALA A 427 -20.20 -2.14 28.01
C ALA A 427 -20.38 -2.99 29.27
N ALA A 428 -20.48 -2.36 30.44
CA ALA A 428 -20.94 -3.01 31.66
C ALA A 428 -22.46 -3.24 31.56
N GLY A 429 -22.87 -4.28 30.82
CA GLY A 429 -24.27 -4.63 30.66
C GLY A 429 -24.62 -5.24 29.31
N GLY A 430 -24.05 -6.40 28.98
CA GLY A 430 -24.65 -7.40 28.07
C GLY A 430 -24.97 -7.04 26.61
N LEU A 431 -24.76 -5.81 26.15
CA LEU A 431 -25.07 -5.38 24.78
C LEU A 431 -23.77 -5.05 24.02
N ILE A 432 -23.56 -5.78 22.92
CA ILE A 432 -22.39 -5.70 22.05
C ILE A 432 -22.54 -4.47 21.15
N ALA A 433 -21.80 -3.40 21.42
CA ALA A 433 -21.73 -2.23 20.53
C ALA A 433 -20.54 -2.38 19.57
N SER A 434 -20.81 -2.48 18.27
CA SER A 434 -19.79 -2.44 17.21
C SER A 434 -19.40 -0.98 16.91
N GLY A 435 -18.63 -0.37 17.82
CA GLY A 435 -18.00 0.92 17.58
C GLY A 435 -16.81 0.78 16.64
N GLU A 436 -16.82 1.48 15.50
CA GLU A 436 -15.71 1.49 14.53
C GLU A 436 -14.44 2.07 15.16
N GLN A 437 -13.37 1.27 15.18
CA GLN A 437 -12.06 1.64 15.69
C GLN A 437 -11.29 2.42 14.62
N ASN A 438 -11.19 3.74 14.77
CA ASN A 438 -10.54 4.62 13.81
C ASN A 438 -9.32 5.33 14.42
N ALA A 439 -8.24 4.59 14.68
CA ALA A 439 -6.96 5.19 15.09
C ALA A 439 -6.14 5.65 13.87
N MET A 440 -5.45 6.79 13.96
CA MET A 440 -4.55 7.25 12.88
C MET A 440 -3.24 7.84 13.42
N ALA A 441 -2.11 7.26 13.03
CA ALA A 441 -0.80 7.88 13.23
C ALA A 441 -0.30 8.44 11.89
N LEU A 442 -0.03 9.75 11.83
CA LEU A 442 0.49 10.44 10.65
C LEU A 442 1.83 11.13 11.00
N VAL A 443 2.93 10.66 10.43
CA VAL A 443 4.29 11.02 10.87
C VAL A 443 5.17 11.42 9.70
N ASN A 444 5.74 12.62 9.72
CA ASN A 444 6.51 13.21 8.61
C ASN A 444 5.82 13.04 7.25
N SER A 445 4.50 13.17 7.20
CA SER A 445 3.67 12.67 6.09
C SER A 445 2.64 13.70 5.64
N LEU A 446 2.14 13.51 4.43
CA LEU A 446 0.97 14.22 3.91
C LEU A 446 -0.25 13.30 3.98
N GLY A 447 -1.24 13.67 4.78
CA GLY A 447 -2.55 13.01 4.85
C GLY A 447 -3.61 13.84 4.14
N VAL A 448 -4.30 13.25 3.17
CA VAL A 448 -5.34 13.89 2.36
C VAL A 448 -6.62 13.07 2.48
N LEU A 449 -7.61 13.58 3.20
CA LEU A 449 -8.87 12.88 3.48
C LEU A 449 -10.05 13.66 2.89
N GLY A 450 -10.79 13.06 1.95
CA GLY A 450 -11.96 13.69 1.31
C GLY A 450 -11.67 15.04 0.68
N SER A 451 -10.45 15.19 0.17
CA SER A 451 -9.89 16.45 -0.31
C SER A 451 -9.44 16.29 -1.77
N GLU A 452 -9.52 17.38 -2.54
CA GLU A 452 -8.93 17.47 -3.88
C GLU A 452 -7.57 18.13 -3.76
N VAL A 453 -6.50 17.46 -4.20
CA VAL A 453 -5.14 18.00 -4.19
C VAL A 453 -4.64 18.14 -5.62
N ASP A 454 -4.78 19.35 -6.14
CA ASP A 454 -4.11 19.81 -7.36
C ASP A 454 -2.90 20.64 -6.94
N ALA A 455 -1.81 19.95 -6.59
CA ALA A 455 -0.59 20.56 -6.08
C ALA A 455 0.46 20.65 -7.19
N GLY A 456 1.17 21.78 -7.27
CA GLY A 456 2.32 21.86 -8.17
C GLY A 456 3.44 20.88 -7.80
N ARG A 457 3.57 20.56 -6.49
CA ARG A 457 4.66 19.71 -5.96
C ARG A 457 4.36 19.18 -4.55
N VAL A 458 4.72 17.93 -4.29
CA VAL A 458 4.75 17.28 -2.97
C VAL A 458 6.12 16.61 -2.78
N ASP A 459 6.89 17.02 -1.78
CA ASP A 459 8.16 16.37 -1.44
C ASP A 459 8.20 15.92 0.02
N ILE A 460 8.58 14.66 0.21
CA ILE A 460 8.87 14.03 1.51
C ILE A 460 10.33 13.58 1.47
N LEU A 461 11.25 14.35 2.06
CA LEU A 461 12.70 14.22 1.83
C LEU A 461 13.49 14.04 3.14
N GLY A 462 14.38 13.04 3.21
CA GLY A 462 15.39 12.96 4.28
C GLY A 462 14.82 12.79 5.71
N ASN A 463 13.55 12.42 5.86
CA ASN A 463 12.90 12.33 7.17
C ASN A 463 13.27 11.03 7.90
N GLN A 464 13.24 11.09 9.23
CA GLN A 464 13.51 9.97 10.12
C GLN A 464 12.30 9.67 11.00
N ALA A 465 11.82 8.43 10.95
CA ALA A 465 10.69 7.93 11.73
C ALA A 465 11.11 6.68 12.53
N ALA A 466 10.89 6.68 13.83
CA ALA A 466 11.25 5.57 14.71
C ALA A 466 10.21 5.33 15.80
N GLY A 467 10.05 4.07 16.23
CA GLY A 467 9.22 3.73 17.39
C GLY A 467 7.76 4.14 17.21
N LEU A 468 7.18 3.83 16.04
CA LEU A 468 5.81 4.22 15.73
C LEU A 468 4.86 3.05 15.99
N SER A 469 3.72 3.31 16.64
CA SER A 469 2.71 2.28 16.87
C SER A 469 1.28 2.76 16.62
N SER A 470 0.47 1.91 16.00
CA SER A 470 -0.98 2.14 15.84
C SER A 470 -1.74 0.87 16.18
N ARG A 471 -2.65 0.92 17.14
CA ARG A 471 -3.55 -0.21 17.46
C ARG A 471 -4.97 0.13 17.07
N GLY A 472 -5.61 -0.72 16.27
CA GLY A 472 -6.97 -0.52 15.77
C GLY A 472 -7.07 0.57 14.71
N GLY A 473 -6.09 0.68 13.81
CA GLY A 473 -6.10 1.77 12.83
C GLY A 473 -4.94 1.81 11.84
N LYS A 474 -4.71 3.00 11.27
CA LYS A 474 -3.75 3.27 10.20
C LYS A 474 -2.50 3.95 10.74
N LEU A 475 -1.36 3.60 10.17
CA LEU A 475 -0.09 4.25 10.41
C LEU A 475 0.51 4.67 9.07
N VAL A 476 0.80 5.96 8.92
CA VAL A 476 1.38 6.57 7.72
C VAL A 476 2.65 7.31 8.13
N ALA A 477 3.80 6.89 7.62
CA ALA A 477 5.11 7.39 8.01
C ALA A 477 5.98 7.71 6.78
N ASN A 478 6.55 8.93 6.74
CA ASN A 478 7.31 9.45 5.60
C ASN A 478 6.58 9.24 4.25
N ALA A 479 5.27 9.38 4.23
CA ALA A 479 4.42 8.89 3.17
C ALA A 479 3.37 9.92 2.74
N VAL A 480 2.76 9.67 1.58
CA VAL A 480 1.59 10.40 1.09
C VAL A 480 0.40 9.45 1.09
N SER A 481 -0.65 9.78 1.85
CA SER A 481 -1.88 8.99 1.89
C SER A 481 -3.05 9.83 1.40
N VAL A 482 -3.65 9.43 0.29
CA VAL A 482 -4.82 10.06 -0.33
C VAL A 482 -6.00 9.11 -0.21
N GLU A 483 -7.00 9.53 0.55
CA GLU A 483 -8.16 8.72 0.85
C GLU A 483 -9.44 9.52 0.63
N LYS A 484 -10.46 8.84 0.11
CA LYS A 484 -11.81 9.42 0.05
C LYS A 484 -12.34 9.71 1.46
N GLY A 485 -13.07 10.81 1.56
CA GLY A 485 -13.84 11.18 2.75
C GLY A 485 -15.33 11.28 2.39
N GLU A 486 -16.11 11.85 3.31
CA GLU A 486 -17.58 11.97 3.16
C GLU A 486 -18.02 12.85 1.97
N GLY A 487 -17.12 13.68 1.42
CA GLY A 487 -17.36 14.51 0.24
C GLY A 487 -16.45 14.11 -0.92
N GLY A 488 -17.05 13.89 -2.10
CA GLY A 488 -16.37 13.78 -3.40
C GLY A 488 -15.33 12.66 -3.55
N ALA A 489 -14.76 12.56 -4.75
CA ALA A 489 -13.57 11.72 -5.00
C ALA A 489 -12.31 12.52 -4.65
N SER A 490 -11.31 11.88 -4.02
CA SER A 490 -10.01 12.51 -3.78
C SER A 490 -9.12 12.42 -5.02
N ARG A 491 -8.38 13.48 -5.32
CA ARG A 491 -7.48 13.55 -6.49
C ARG A 491 -6.11 14.02 -6.05
N LEU A 492 -5.06 13.43 -6.60
CA LEU A 492 -3.68 13.87 -6.52
C LEU A 492 -3.21 14.21 -7.94
N SER A 493 -3.05 15.49 -8.21
CA SER A 493 -2.41 16.04 -9.41
C SER A 493 -1.17 16.76 -8.92
N ALA A 494 -0.03 16.06 -8.84
CA ALA A 494 1.23 16.63 -8.37
C ALA A 494 2.45 15.77 -8.70
N ARG A 495 3.60 16.43 -9.00
CA ARG A 495 4.90 15.77 -8.85
C ARG A 495 5.09 15.40 -7.38
N THR A 496 5.20 14.11 -7.11
CA THR A 496 5.33 13.54 -5.77
C THR A 496 6.66 12.81 -5.63
N THR A 497 7.51 13.30 -4.74
CA THR A 497 8.84 12.74 -4.46
C THR A 497 8.88 12.26 -3.01
N VAL A 498 9.14 10.98 -2.80
CA VAL A 498 9.42 10.37 -1.49
C VAL A 498 10.84 9.83 -1.53
N GLN A 499 11.79 10.57 -0.95
CA GLN A 499 13.21 10.29 -1.17
C GLN A 499 14.06 10.35 0.10
N ASP A 500 15.03 9.43 0.18
CA ASP A 500 16.08 9.37 1.21
C ASP A 500 15.53 9.31 2.65
N ASN A 501 14.29 8.85 2.83
CA ASN A 501 13.67 8.73 4.15
C ASN A 501 14.09 7.42 4.83
N THR A 502 14.17 7.45 6.17
CA THR A 502 14.46 6.29 7.00
C THR A 502 13.32 6.03 7.97
N ALA A 503 12.82 4.79 8.00
CA ALA A 503 11.80 4.34 8.94
C ALA A 503 12.23 3.04 9.63
N ARG A 504 12.08 2.97 10.95
CA ARG A 504 12.42 1.77 11.73
C ARG A 504 11.46 1.52 12.88
N GLN A 505 11.27 0.26 13.26
CA GLN A 505 10.46 -0.12 14.44
C GLN A 505 9.03 0.44 14.31
N ILE A 506 8.34 -0.02 13.27
CA ILE A 506 6.98 0.41 12.96
C ILE A 506 6.04 -0.75 13.26
N GLU A 507 4.99 -0.50 14.04
CA GLU A 507 4.01 -1.52 14.38
C GLU A 507 2.60 -1.00 14.12
N THR A 508 1.81 -1.74 13.35
CA THR A 508 0.37 -1.52 13.26
C THR A 508 -0.33 -2.83 13.57
N GLY A 509 -1.36 -2.81 14.41
CA GLY A 509 -2.11 -4.00 14.76
C GLY A 509 -3.60 -3.74 14.74
N ALA A 510 -4.38 -4.76 14.43
CA ALA A 510 -5.78 -4.76 14.83
C ALA A 510 -5.88 -4.76 16.37
N ALA A 511 -6.83 -4.03 16.95
CA ALA A 511 -7.01 -4.08 18.40
C ALA A 511 -7.70 -5.40 18.78
N SER A 512 -6.92 -6.40 19.20
CA SER A 512 -7.45 -7.65 19.74
C SER A 512 -7.94 -7.42 21.18
N GLY A 513 -9.24 -7.21 21.36
CA GLY A 513 -9.89 -7.32 22.66
C GLY A 513 -10.52 -8.71 22.80
N ALA A 514 -9.92 -9.59 23.61
CA ALA A 514 -10.57 -10.83 24.03
C ALA A 514 -11.72 -10.48 24.98
N VAL A 515 -12.95 -10.42 24.46
CA VAL A 515 -14.15 -10.35 25.29
C VAL A 515 -14.58 -11.79 25.58
N ALA A 516 -14.75 -12.13 26.85
CA ALA A 516 -15.30 -13.40 27.28
C ALA A 516 -16.74 -13.55 26.76
N GLY A 517 -16.91 -14.20 25.61
CA GLY A 517 -18.24 -14.39 25.00
C GLY A 517 -18.29 -14.38 23.48
N GLY A 518 -17.43 -15.14 22.80
CA GLY A 518 -17.70 -15.83 21.53
C GLY A 518 -18.12 -15.10 20.24
N LEU A 519 -18.53 -13.83 20.23
CA LEU A 519 -19.10 -13.18 19.03
C LEU A 519 -18.65 -11.72 18.91
N ALA A 520 -17.52 -11.50 18.23
CA ALA A 520 -17.11 -10.18 17.75
C ALA A 520 -16.69 -10.26 16.27
N SER A 521 -17.56 -9.79 15.38
CA SER A 521 -17.21 -9.51 13.98
C SER A 521 -16.37 -8.25 13.94
N THR A 522 -15.13 -8.36 13.43
CA THR A 522 -14.17 -7.27 13.40
C THR A 522 -13.80 -6.94 11.96
N ASP A 523 -14.28 -5.81 11.44
CA ASP A 523 -13.74 -5.24 10.21
C ASP A 523 -12.47 -4.45 10.53
N GLN A 524 -11.36 -5.18 10.58
CA GLN A 524 -10.05 -4.66 11.01
C GLN A 524 -9.30 -4.03 9.81
N ASN A 525 -9.20 -2.69 9.77
CA ASN A 525 -8.47 -1.93 8.75
C ASN A 525 -7.04 -1.57 9.20
N ALA A 526 -6.28 -2.52 9.75
CA ALA A 526 -4.89 -2.26 10.13
C ALA A 526 -4.00 -2.10 8.89
N ARG A 527 -3.38 -0.93 8.73
CA ARG A 527 -2.48 -0.65 7.60
C ARG A 527 -1.27 0.17 8.03
N ALA A 528 -0.08 -0.26 7.63
CA ALA A 528 1.16 0.49 7.75
C ALA A 528 1.59 0.92 6.35
N ALA A 529 1.66 2.23 6.11
CA ALA A 529 2.19 2.82 4.89
C ALA A 529 3.46 3.59 5.24
N VAL A 530 4.61 3.07 4.82
CA VAL A 530 5.94 3.54 5.22
C VAL A 530 6.74 3.88 3.97
N ASN A 531 7.23 5.13 3.86
CA ASN A 531 7.91 5.64 2.67
C ASN A 531 7.10 5.39 1.39
N ALA A 532 5.78 5.52 1.48
CA ALA A 532 4.84 5.01 0.47
C ALA A 532 3.97 6.13 -0.09
N VAL A 533 3.38 5.87 -1.26
CA VAL A 533 2.28 6.65 -1.80
C VAL A 533 1.05 5.75 -1.85
N VAL A 534 -0.05 6.19 -1.25
CA VAL A 534 -1.27 5.40 -1.13
C VAL A 534 -2.45 6.16 -1.72
N LEU A 535 -3.12 5.55 -2.68
CA LEU A 535 -4.41 5.98 -3.23
C LEU A 535 -5.47 4.97 -2.79
N HIS A 536 -6.50 5.43 -2.10
CA HIS A 536 -7.51 4.56 -1.50
C HIS A 536 -8.93 5.07 -1.71
N GLN A 537 -9.84 4.15 -2.12
CA GLN A 537 -11.28 4.36 -2.31
C GLN A 537 -11.63 5.44 -3.34
N ASN A 538 -11.60 5.13 -4.64
CA ASN A 538 -11.87 6.10 -5.73
C ASN A 538 -10.93 7.30 -5.76
N ALA A 539 -9.75 7.20 -5.14
CA ALA A 539 -8.72 8.22 -5.25
C ALA A 539 -8.10 8.18 -6.66
N ARG A 540 -7.85 9.33 -7.28
CA ARG A 540 -7.31 9.41 -8.64
C ARG A 540 -5.97 10.12 -8.65
N ALA A 541 -5.01 9.59 -9.39
CA ALA A 541 -3.82 10.31 -9.83
C ALA A 541 -3.80 10.36 -11.36
N ASP A 542 -3.44 11.52 -11.91
CA ASP A 542 -3.58 11.85 -13.33
C ASP A 542 -2.25 12.24 -14.00
N GLY A 543 -2.33 12.66 -15.28
CA GLY A 543 -1.17 12.93 -16.12
C GLY A 543 -0.26 14.07 -15.65
N GLY A 544 -0.69 14.90 -14.68
CA GLY A 544 0.18 15.88 -14.03
C GLY A 544 1.12 15.26 -12.98
N SER A 545 0.89 14.00 -12.62
CA SER A 545 1.53 13.35 -11.49
C SER A 545 2.72 12.50 -11.91
N THR A 546 3.91 12.89 -11.49
CA THR A 546 5.10 12.02 -11.55
C THR A 546 5.35 11.47 -10.16
N LEU A 547 5.39 10.16 -10.01
CA LEU A 547 5.49 9.49 -8.69
C LEU A 547 6.86 8.84 -8.55
N GLN A 548 7.66 9.35 -7.61
CA GLN A 548 9.02 8.87 -7.35
C GLN A 548 9.17 8.44 -5.90
N VAL A 549 9.58 7.19 -5.68
CA VAL A 549 9.97 6.66 -4.37
C VAL A 549 11.40 6.13 -4.49
N THR A 550 12.37 6.87 -3.95
CA THR A 550 13.80 6.62 -4.23
C THR A 550 14.70 6.68 -3.00
N GLY A 551 15.70 5.80 -2.92
CA GLY A 551 16.74 5.85 -1.86
C GLY A 551 16.23 5.63 -0.43
N ASN A 552 14.97 5.22 -0.24
CA ASN A 552 14.38 5.09 1.09
C ASN A 552 14.83 3.80 1.78
N ARG A 553 14.89 3.83 3.12
CA ARG A 553 15.20 2.67 3.96
C ARG A 553 14.09 2.40 4.95
N ALA A 554 13.67 1.15 5.05
CA ALA A 554 12.68 0.67 6.01
C ALA A 554 13.13 -0.65 6.64
N SER A 555 13.08 -0.72 7.97
CA SER A 555 13.39 -1.94 8.72
C SER A 555 12.47 -2.19 9.90
N ASN A 556 12.26 -3.46 10.27
CA ASN A 556 11.42 -3.84 11.42
C ASN A 556 9.99 -3.24 11.33
N VAL A 557 9.31 -3.48 10.22
CA VAL A 557 7.91 -3.04 10.01
C VAL A 557 7.00 -4.24 10.23
N ARG A 558 6.07 -4.14 11.18
CA ARG A 558 5.14 -5.21 11.55
C ARG A 558 3.72 -4.75 11.39
N ALA A 559 2.92 -5.50 10.63
CA ALA A 559 1.49 -5.28 10.43
C ALA A 559 0.67 -6.54 10.75
N PRO A 560 0.65 -7.03 12.01
CA PRO A 560 -0.26 -8.09 12.41
C PRO A 560 -1.73 -7.74 12.15
N GLY A 561 -2.45 -8.68 11.56
CA GLY A 561 -3.85 -8.60 11.14
C GLY A 561 -4.12 -7.68 9.95
N GLY A 562 -3.10 -7.22 9.23
CA GLY A 562 -3.27 -6.12 8.27
C GLY A 562 -2.35 -6.11 7.05
N THR A 563 -2.23 -4.91 6.49
CA THR A 563 -1.45 -4.63 5.27
C THR A 563 -0.20 -3.80 5.59
N ALA A 564 0.96 -4.24 5.09
CA ALA A 564 2.19 -3.46 5.11
C ALA A 564 2.56 -3.00 3.70
N LEU A 565 2.62 -1.69 3.49
CA LEU A 565 3.09 -1.02 2.28
C LEU A 565 4.40 -0.30 2.60
N VAL A 566 5.52 -0.81 2.08
CA VAL A 566 6.85 -0.33 2.44
C VAL A 566 7.62 0.05 1.18
N ASN A 567 8.05 1.32 1.08
CA ASN A 567 8.67 1.89 -0.12
C ASN A 567 7.83 1.62 -1.38
N ALA A 568 6.50 1.64 -1.24
CA ALA A 568 5.56 1.10 -2.22
C ALA A 568 4.59 2.15 -2.74
N LEU A 569 4.02 1.87 -3.90
CA LEU A 569 2.84 2.58 -4.41
C LEU A 569 1.64 1.64 -4.30
N GLY A 570 0.66 2.01 -3.48
CA GLY A 570 -0.56 1.24 -3.26
C GLY A 570 -1.78 1.94 -3.83
N VAL A 571 -2.52 1.28 -4.72
CA VAL A 571 -3.70 1.82 -5.39
C VAL A 571 -4.86 0.85 -5.17
N TYR A 572 -5.82 1.24 -4.33
CA TYR A 572 -6.84 0.36 -3.78
C TYR A 572 -8.27 0.85 -4.03
N ARG A 573 -9.21 -0.10 -4.14
CA ARG A 573 -10.67 0.12 -4.13
C ARG A 573 -11.09 1.16 -5.16
N ASP A 574 -10.98 0.79 -6.43
CA ASP A 574 -11.43 1.59 -7.60
C ASP A 574 -10.66 2.91 -7.81
N SER A 575 -9.47 3.01 -7.21
CA SER A 575 -8.54 4.09 -7.44
C SER A 575 -7.85 3.95 -8.80
N GLN A 576 -7.50 5.07 -9.44
CA GLN A 576 -7.00 5.08 -10.82
C GLN A 576 -5.68 5.85 -10.94
N LEU A 577 -4.78 5.34 -11.79
CA LEU A 577 -3.53 5.98 -12.19
C LEU A 577 -3.49 6.09 -13.72
N SER A 578 -3.44 7.30 -14.26
CA SER A 578 -3.50 7.53 -15.70
C SER A 578 -2.54 8.64 -16.13
N GLY A 579 -1.66 8.34 -17.09
CA GLY A 579 -0.66 9.28 -17.59
C GLY A 579 0.48 9.61 -16.62
N SER A 580 0.65 8.84 -15.54
CA SER A 580 1.54 9.16 -14.43
C SER A 580 2.76 8.24 -14.41
N PRO A 581 3.97 8.70 -14.77
CA PRO A 581 5.17 7.89 -14.65
C PRO A 581 5.47 7.51 -13.19
N VAL A 582 5.80 6.25 -12.95
CA VAL A 582 6.13 5.70 -11.62
C VAL A 582 7.56 5.18 -11.61
N THR A 583 8.36 5.65 -10.67
CA THR A 583 9.72 5.15 -10.42
C THR A 583 9.89 4.74 -8.96
N LEU A 584 10.24 3.47 -8.76
CA LEU A 584 10.64 2.90 -7.48
C LEU A 584 12.12 2.50 -7.60
N ALA A 585 13.05 3.27 -7.04
CA ALA A 585 14.48 3.02 -7.27
C ALA A 585 15.36 3.06 -6.02
N ASP A 586 16.33 2.14 -5.97
CA ASP A 586 17.41 2.14 -4.98
C ASP A 586 16.90 2.12 -3.50
N ASN A 587 15.69 1.59 -3.27
CA ASN A 587 15.08 1.47 -1.94
C ASN A 587 15.51 0.18 -1.23
N GLN A 588 15.48 0.20 0.10
CA GLN A 588 15.84 -0.93 0.96
C GLN A 588 14.71 -1.23 1.93
N ALA A 589 14.20 -2.47 1.90
CA ALA A 589 13.22 -3.00 2.84
C ALA A 589 13.76 -4.27 3.50
N SER A 590 13.73 -4.32 4.83
CA SER A 590 14.25 -5.45 5.63
C SER A 590 13.36 -5.75 6.83
N ASP A 591 13.26 -7.01 7.25
CA ASP A 591 12.52 -7.43 8.44
C ASP A 591 11.08 -6.89 8.46
N VAL A 592 10.34 -7.15 7.37
CA VAL A 592 8.94 -6.71 7.25
C VAL A 592 8.03 -7.92 7.42
N THR A 593 7.03 -7.79 8.28
CA THR A 593 6.04 -8.83 8.51
C THR A 593 4.60 -8.31 8.40
N ALA A 594 3.71 -9.08 7.80
CA ALA A 594 2.27 -8.80 7.76
C ALA A 594 1.49 -10.12 7.87
N GLY A 595 0.44 -10.24 8.69
CA GLY A 595 -0.19 -11.57 8.82
C GLY A 595 -1.28 -11.70 9.87
N GLY A 596 -2.19 -12.66 9.72
CA GLY A 596 -3.41 -12.81 10.53
C GLY A 596 -3.18 -12.79 12.05
N GLY A 597 -3.89 -11.91 12.76
CA GLY A 597 -3.81 -11.79 14.21
C GLY A 597 -4.32 -13.04 14.93
N SER A 598 -3.51 -13.57 15.85
CA SER A 598 -3.88 -14.67 16.74
C SER A 598 -4.85 -14.18 17.83
N GLY A 599 -6.14 -14.17 17.50
CA GLY A 599 -7.22 -13.85 18.44
C GLY A 599 -8.28 -14.94 18.58
N GLN A 600 -7.99 -16.20 18.20
CA GLN A 600 -8.94 -17.30 18.31
C GLN A 600 -8.90 -17.93 19.71
N ALA A 601 -9.74 -17.42 20.62
CA ALA A 601 -10.18 -18.21 21.76
C ALA A 601 -11.32 -19.13 21.30
N MET A 602 -11.10 -20.45 21.34
CA MET A 602 -12.14 -21.49 21.18
C MET A 602 -12.94 -21.47 19.86
N GLY A 603 -12.25 -21.42 18.70
CA GLY A 603 -12.85 -21.81 17.41
C GLY A 603 -13.77 -20.80 16.71
N ALA A 604 -13.90 -19.57 17.21
CA ALA A 604 -14.68 -18.50 16.56
C ALA A 604 -13.81 -17.28 16.23
N GLY A 605 -13.35 -17.18 14.99
CA GLY A 605 -12.70 -15.98 14.43
C GLY A 605 -12.14 -16.23 13.04
N SER A 606 -12.32 -15.34 12.07
CA SER A 606 -11.73 -15.46 10.73
C SER A 606 -10.36 -14.79 10.69
N ALA A 607 -9.30 -15.56 10.39
CA ALA A 607 -8.01 -14.97 10.05
C ALA A 607 -8.10 -14.39 8.63
N LYS A 608 -8.03 -13.06 8.48
CA LYS A 608 -7.85 -12.44 7.15
C LYS A 608 -6.38 -12.52 6.75
N ASN A 609 -6.14 -12.77 5.47
CA ASN A 609 -4.84 -12.95 4.86
C ASN A 609 -4.00 -11.66 4.92
N GLY A 610 -2.75 -11.73 5.41
CA GLY A 610 -1.85 -10.56 5.44
C GLY A 610 -1.37 -10.15 4.04
N ILE A 611 -1.28 -8.85 3.76
CA ILE A 611 -0.73 -8.34 2.49
C ILE A 611 0.53 -7.53 2.78
N LEU A 612 1.66 -7.97 2.22
CA LEU A 612 2.94 -7.28 2.31
C LEU A 612 3.38 -6.85 0.91
N VAL A 613 3.63 -5.56 0.72
CA VAL A 613 4.23 -5.01 -0.49
C VAL A 613 5.48 -4.23 -0.10
N ALA A 614 6.62 -4.63 -0.64
CA ALA A 614 7.91 -4.00 -0.43
C ALA A 614 8.52 -3.58 -1.77
N ASN A 615 8.87 -2.30 -1.92
CA ASN A 615 9.49 -1.73 -3.13
C ASN A 615 8.70 -2.01 -4.43
N GLY A 616 7.37 -2.08 -4.36
CA GLY A 616 6.53 -2.53 -5.46
C GLY A 616 5.30 -1.66 -5.73
N LEU A 617 4.64 -1.93 -6.87
CA LEU A 617 3.33 -1.38 -7.20
C LEU A 617 2.26 -2.43 -6.94
N TYR A 618 1.24 -2.04 -6.20
CA TYR A 618 0.10 -2.88 -5.87
C TYR A 618 -1.21 -2.22 -6.29
N LEU A 619 -1.95 -2.88 -7.18
CA LEU A 619 -3.23 -2.46 -7.73
C LEU A 619 -4.32 -3.46 -7.34
N GLU A 620 -5.40 -2.99 -6.71
CA GLU A 620 -6.53 -3.83 -6.29
C GLU A 620 -7.86 -3.06 -6.32
N GLY A 621 -8.91 -3.67 -6.88
CA GLY A 621 -10.28 -3.13 -6.83
C GLY A 621 -11.28 -3.97 -7.62
N GLU A 622 -12.53 -4.04 -7.15
CA GLU A 622 -13.62 -4.76 -7.82
C GLU A 622 -14.11 -4.04 -9.09
N GLY A 623 -14.03 -2.70 -9.14
CA GLY A 623 -14.37 -1.85 -10.29
C GLY A 623 -13.19 -1.46 -11.18
N GLY A 624 -12.03 -2.09 -10.99
CA GLY A 624 -10.84 -1.96 -11.85
C GLY A 624 -9.90 -0.82 -11.46
N ALA A 625 -8.86 -1.16 -10.69
CA ALA A 625 -7.70 -0.29 -10.54
C ALA A 625 -6.93 -0.25 -11.87
N ARG A 626 -6.77 0.94 -12.47
CA ARG A 626 -6.19 1.08 -13.81
C ARG A 626 -4.84 1.76 -13.78
N LEU A 627 -3.90 1.22 -14.57
CA LEU A 627 -2.60 1.79 -14.93
C LEU A 627 -2.60 2.03 -16.44
N ALA A 628 -2.87 3.25 -16.88
CA ALA A 628 -2.93 3.58 -18.30
C ALA A 628 -1.88 4.62 -18.69
N SER A 629 -1.17 4.39 -19.79
CA SER A 629 -0.15 5.31 -20.33
C SER A 629 0.85 5.78 -19.27
N SER A 630 1.22 4.88 -18.35
CA SER A 630 1.96 5.19 -17.12
C SER A 630 3.16 4.25 -17.00
N PRO A 631 4.34 4.63 -17.52
CA PRO A 631 5.55 3.81 -17.41
C PRO A 631 5.88 3.48 -15.94
N LEU A 632 6.12 2.21 -15.65
CA LEU A 632 6.57 1.74 -14.34
C LEU A 632 8.03 1.26 -14.43
N THR A 633 8.90 1.86 -13.63
CA THR A 633 10.29 1.41 -13.45
C THR A 633 10.53 1.03 -11.99
N VAL A 634 10.95 -0.22 -11.77
CA VAL A 634 11.40 -0.75 -10.47
C VAL A 634 12.87 -1.15 -10.62
N ARG A 635 13.80 -0.38 -10.06
CA ARG A 635 15.23 -0.56 -10.31
C ARG A 635 16.10 -0.54 -9.07
N GLY A 636 17.07 -1.45 -8.95
CA GLY A 636 18.11 -1.36 -7.92
C GLY A 636 17.62 -1.54 -6.49
N ASN A 637 16.37 -1.98 -6.30
CA ASN A 637 15.79 -2.11 -4.97
C ASN A 637 16.25 -3.40 -4.28
N THR A 638 16.36 -3.35 -2.96
CA THR A 638 16.72 -4.49 -2.11
C THR A 638 15.59 -4.80 -1.13
N ALA A 639 15.13 -6.04 -1.13
CA ALA A 639 14.11 -6.58 -0.24
C ALA A 639 14.67 -7.82 0.47
N ARG A 640 14.66 -7.83 1.81
CA ARG A 640 15.23 -8.92 2.61
C ARG A 640 14.31 -9.30 3.77
N GLN A 641 14.22 -10.59 4.11
CA GLN A 641 13.51 -11.07 5.31
C GLN A 641 12.07 -10.54 5.35
N LEU A 642 11.31 -10.87 4.30
CA LEU A 642 9.92 -10.49 4.17
C LEU A 642 9.04 -11.70 4.46
N GLN A 643 8.12 -11.57 5.41
CA GLN A 643 7.23 -12.65 5.79
C GLN A 643 5.77 -12.20 5.79
N ALA A 644 4.90 -13.00 5.17
CA ALA A 644 3.48 -12.93 5.46
C ALA A 644 2.91 -14.23 6.03
N ASP A 645 1.96 -14.10 6.95
CA ASP A 645 1.22 -15.24 7.49
C ASP A 645 -0.21 -15.25 6.93
N GLY A 646 -0.54 -16.37 6.29
CA GLY A 646 -1.81 -16.66 5.65
C GLY A 646 -2.09 -15.83 4.41
N GLY A 647 -1.12 -15.18 3.78
CA GLY A 647 -1.43 -14.22 2.70
C GLY A 647 -0.36 -14.04 1.63
N ARG A 648 -0.12 -12.80 1.23
CA ARG A 648 0.70 -12.48 0.05
C ARG A 648 1.86 -11.57 0.37
N VAL A 649 3.03 -11.92 -0.17
CA VAL A 649 4.23 -11.09 -0.18
C VAL A 649 4.61 -10.69 -1.59
N ASN A 650 4.71 -9.39 -1.86
CA ASN A 650 5.16 -8.80 -3.11
C ASN A 650 6.44 -8.00 -2.89
N ALA A 651 7.59 -8.56 -3.27
CA ALA A 651 8.91 -7.97 -3.11
C ALA A 651 9.45 -7.49 -4.47
N ASN A 652 9.72 -6.19 -4.62
CA ASN A 652 10.16 -5.56 -5.87
C ASN A 652 9.26 -5.93 -7.06
N ALA A 653 7.94 -5.97 -6.84
CA ALA A 653 6.99 -6.62 -7.75
C ALA A 653 5.91 -5.65 -8.25
N LEU A 654 5.28 -6.02 -9.37
CA LEU A 654 4.01 -5.45 -9.82
C LEU A 654 2.90 -6.48 -9.57
N ALA A 655 1.87 -6.11 -8.82
CA ALA A 655 0.69 -6.94 -8.62
C ALA A 655 -0.56 -6.20 -9.08
N VAL A 656 -1.24 -6.76 -10.08
CA VAL A 656 -2.52 -6.27 -10.62
C VAL A 656 -3.61 -7.27 -10.27
N ASN A 657 -4.49 -6.89 -9.33
CA ASN A 657 -5.53 -7.77 -8.80
C ASN A 657 -6.93 -7.40 -9.25
N GLY A 658 -7.85 -8.37 -9.16
CA GLY A 658 -9.26 -8.19 -9.53
C GLY A 658 -9.39 -7.82 -11.00
N GLN A 659 -10.29 -6.87 -11.29
CA GLN A 659 -10.51 -6.35 -12.66
C GLN A 659 -9.48 -5.28 -13.06
N GLY A 660 -8.29 -5.29 -12.46
CA GLY A 660 -7.25 -4.31 -12.74
C GLY A 660 -6.80 -4.31 -14.21
N ASP A 661 -6.49 -3.15 -14.75
CA ASP A 661 -6.25 -2.96 -16.19
C ASP A 661 -4.96 -2.18 -16.41
N VAL A 662 -4.01 -2.77 -17.15
CA VAL A 662 -2.75 -2.14 -17.55
C VAL A 662 -2.75 -1.94 -19.05
N GLN A 663 -2.66 -0.69 -19.49
CA GLN A 663 -2.75 -0.35 -20.91
C GLN A 663 -1.64 0.59 -21.35
N ALA A 664 -1.03 0.28 -22.49
CA ALA A 664 0.00 1.10 -23.13
C ALA A 664 1.11 1.57 -22.15
N SER A 665 1.47 0.71 -21.20
CA SER A 665 2.35 1.06 -20.09
C SER A 665 3.54 0.11 -20.05
N PRO A 666 4.77 0.56 -20.37
CA PRO A 666 5.96 -0.27 -20.23
C PRO A 666 6.26 -0.49 -18.74
N VAL A 667 6.54 -1.75 -18.38
CA VAL A 667 6.91 -2.18 -17.04
C VAL A 667 8.32 -2.76 -17.09
N THR A 668 9.25 -2.13 -16.37
CA THR A 668 10.64 -2.58 -16.29
C THR A 668 11.03 -2.85 -14.84
N LEU A 669 11.43 -4.09 -14.54
CA LEU A 669 12.02 -4.51 -13.28
C LEU A 669 13.49 -4.88 -13.54
N THR A 670 14.44 -4.09 -13.05
CA THR A 670 15.87 -4.35 -13.35
C THR A 670 16.84 -4.13 -12.20
N GLY A 671 17.82 -5.04 -12.07
CA GLY A 671 18.86 -4.93 -11.04
C GLY A 671 18.33 -5.01 -9.60
N ASN A 672 17.15 -5.61 -9.38
CA ASN A 672 16.56 -5.72 -8.05
C ASN A 672 17.04 -7.00 -7.34
N GLN A 673 17.09 -6.94 -6.01
CA GLN A 673 17.48 -8.03 -5.13
C GLN A 673 16.34 -8.35 -4.16
N ALA A 674 15.87 -9.60 -4.14
CA ALA A 674 14.86 -10.10 -3.21
C ALA A 674 15.35 -11.39 -2.55
N ILE A 675 15.60 -11.38 -1.24
CA ILE A 675 16.15 -12.53 -0.49
C ILE A 675 15.30 -12.85 0.73
N ASP A 676 15.06 -14.13 0.98
CA ASP A 676 14.29 -14.61 2.14
C ASP A 676 12.87 -14.01 2.15
N VAL A 677 12.12 -14.38 1.10
CA VAL A 677 10.75 -13.94 0.87
C VAL A 677 9.84 -15.12 1.12
N ARG A 678 9.06 -15.06 2.20
CA ARG A 678 8.25 -16.17 2.67
C ARG A 678 6.79 -15.79 2.84
N SER A 679 5.89 -16.66 2.38
CA SER A 679 4.50 -16.62 2.82
C SER A 679 4.07 -17.97 3.37
N SER A 680 3.56 -17.99 4.62
CA SER A 680 3.16 -19.22 5.31
C SER A 680 1.65 -19.42 5.27
N GLY A 681 1.16 -20.51 4.69
CA GLY A 681 -0.21 -21.00 4.89
C GLY A 681 -0.22 -21.97 6.05
N LYS A 682 -0.78 -21.59 7.21
CA LYS A 682 -1.04 -22.54 8.29
C LYS A 682 -2.50 -22.94 8.25
N GLU A 683 -2.75 -24.23 7.99
CA GLU A 683 -4.03 -24.86 8.27
C GLU A 683 -4.23 -24.98 9.79
N VAL A 684 -5.26 -24.32 10.31
CA VAL A 684 -5.73 -24.57 11.68
C VAL A 684 -6.62 -25.82 11.64
N THR A 685 -6.19 -26.87 12.33
CA THR A 685 -6.95 -28.11 12.52
C THR A 685 -7.64 -28.09 13.89
N LEU A 686 -8.96 -28.25 13.92
CA LEU A 686 -9.77 -28.43 15.13
C LEU A 686 -10.37 -29.83 15.08
N PHE A 687 -10.17 -30.64 16.14
CA PHE A 687 -10.68 -32.02 16.22
C PHE A 687 -10.33 -32.89 15.00
N GLY A 688 -9.12 -32.74 14.45
CA GLY A 688 -8.66 -33.53 13.29
C GLY A 688 -9.25 -33.12 11.95
N LYS A 689 -10.02 -32.02 11.87
CA LYS A 689 -10.52 -31.42 10.62
C LYS A 689 -9.93 -30.02 10.42
N ALA A 690 -9.48 -29.71 9.21
CA ALA A 690 -9.05 -28.36 8.84
C ALA A 690 -10.25 -27.40 8.90
N VAL A 691 -10.13 -26.30 9.64
CA VAL A 691 -11.21 -25.32 9.87
C VAL A 691 -10.90 -23.96 9.22
N SER A 692 -9.64 -23.68 8.91
CA SER A 692 -9.21 -22.50 8.15
C SER A 692 -7.82 -22.74 7.58
N GLY A 693 -7.64 -22.56 6.27
CA GLY A 693 -6.35 -22.61 5.60
C GLY A 693 -6.05 -21.27 4.95
N GLY A 694 -5.02 -20.57 5.44
CA GLY A 694 -4.47 -19.41 4.73
C GLY A 694 -3.65 -19.87 3.53
N VAL A 695 -3.75 -19.18 2.39
CA VAL A 695 -3.07 -19.55 1.14
C VAL A 695 -1.83 -18.67 0.99
N GLY A 696 -0.62 -19.24 1.13
CA GLY A 696 0.64 -18.50 1.17
C GLY A 696 1.27 -18.25 -0.21
N GLN A 697 1.19 -17.00 -0.70
CA GLN A 697 1.78 -16.59 -1.99
C GLN A 697 3.02 -15.70 -1.80
N ALA A 698 4.15 -16.09 -2.38
CA ALA A 698 5.40 -15.33 -2.33
C ALA A 698 5.86 -14.93 -3.74
N TYR A 699 6.00 -13.63 -3.96
CA TYR A 699 6.41 -13.02 -5.22
C TYR A 699 7.69 -12.19 -5.02
N ALA A 700 8.76 -12.58 -5.67
CA ALA A 700 10.07 -11.92 -5.61
C ALA A 700 10.50 -11.47 -7.01
N ASN A 701 10.67 -10.16 -7.21
CA ASN A 701 10.95 -9.53 -8.50
C ASN A 701 9.99 -10.00 -9.61
N ALA A 702 8.70 -10.12 -9.29
CA ALA A 702 7.72 -10.76 -10.16
C ALA A 702 6.64 -9.79 -10.65
N VAL A 703 5.97 -10.18 -11.74
CA VAL A 703 4.78 -9.47 -12.26
C VAL A 703 3.59 -10.42 -12.20
N GLN A 704 2.57 -10.04 -11.45
CA GLN A 704 1.29 -10.76 -11.36
C GLN A 704 0.20 -9.93 -12.04
N VAL A 705 -0.54 -10.56 -12.95
CA VAL A 705 -1.70 -9.96 -13.60
C VAL A 705 -2.90 -10.89 -13.48
N LEU A 706 -3.91 -10.44 -12.74
CA LEU A 706 -5.23 -11.10 -12.62
C LEU A 706 -6.26 -10.52 -13.59
N GLY A 707 -6.04 -9.28 -14.05
CA GLY A 707 -6.92 -8.59 -15.00
C GLY A 707 -6.32 -8.49 -16.40
N GLN A 708 -6.25 -7.30 -16.98
CA GLN A 708 -5.92 -7.12 -18.40
C GLN A 708 -4.60 -6.38 -18.62
N LEU A 709 -3.84 -6.79 -19.63
CA LEU A 709 -2.60 -6.17 -20.07
C LEU A 709 -2.61 -5.99 -21.59
N ARG A 710 -2.72 -4.76 -22.08
CA ARG A 710 -2.84 -4.47 -23.52
C ARG A 710 -1.76 -3.52 -24.01
N GLY A 711 -1.17 -3.82 -25.17
CA GLY A 711 -0.17 -2.98 -25.85
C GLY A 711 0.99 -2.54 -24.97
N SER A 712 1.40 -3.39 -24.02
CA SER A 712 2.39 -3.08 -22.98
C SER A 712 3.62 -3.96 -23.13
N SER A 713 4.76 -3.57 -22.55
CA SER A 713 5.97 -4.40 -22.52
C SER A 713 6.35 -4.72 -21.09
N LEU A 714 6.66 -5.99 -20.82
CA LEU A 714 7.14 -6.49 -19.53
C LEU A 714 8.61 -6.90 -19.68
N ALA A 715 9.52 -6.19 -19.02
CA ALA A 715 10.95 -6.49 -19.05
C ALA A 715 11.47 -6.73 -17.62
N LEU A 716 11.93 -7.96 -17.35
CA LEU A 716 12.61 -8.33 -16.11
C LEU A 716 14.07 -8.66 -16.46
N ALA A 717 15.00 -7.79 -16.05
CA ALA A 717 16.40 -7.91 -16.44
C ALA A 717 17.37 -7.84 -15.25
N ASP A 718 18.32 -8.77 -15.20
CA ASP A 718 19.45 -8.72 -14.28
C ASP A 718 19.03 -8.68 -12.79
N ASN A 719 17.88 -9.30 -12.45
CA ASN A 719 17.38 -9.39 -11.08
C ASN A 719 17.92 -10.63 -10.35
N MET A 720 18.06 -10.52 -9.03
CA MET A 720 18.48 -11.60 -8.14
C MET A 720 17.38 -11.94 -7.13
N ALA A 721 16.96 -13.21 -7.11
CA ALA A 721 15.99 -13.74 -6.16
C ALA A 721 16.58 -14.95 -5.40
N GLY A 722 16.47 -14.96 -4.07
CA GLY A 722 17.05 -16.00 -3.23
C GLY A 722 16.10 -16.44 -2.11
N GLN A 723 16.01 -17.75 -1.83
CA GLN A 723 15.21 -18.29 -0.72
C GLN A 723 13.75 -17.81 -0.75
N VAL A 724 13.05 -18.07 -1.86
CA VAL A 724 11.66 -17.66 -2.04
C VAL A 724 10.77 -18.85 -1.73
N ARG A 725 9.88 -18.72 -0.75
CA ARG A 725 9.05 -19.83 -0.26
C ARG A 725 7.58 -19.47 -0.13
N GLY A 726 6.73 -20.23 -0.80
CA GLY A 726 5.27 -20.19 -0.63
C GLY A 726 4.77 -21.51 -0.06
N ASP A 727 4.18 -21.47 1.13
CA ASP A 727 3.54 -22.64 1.74
C ASP A 727 2.05 -22.67 1.30
N GLN A 728 1.57 -23.81 0.77
CA GLN A 728 0.16 -24.04 0.37
C GLN A 728 -0.39 -23.18 -0.80
N ALA A 729 0.44 -22.53 -1.62
CA ALA A 729 -0.07 -21.82 -2.81
C ALA A 729 0.88 -21.63 -4.00
N LEU A 730 1.93 -20.81 -3.85
CA LEU A 730 2.72 -20.36 -5.00
C LEU A 730 4.00 -19.64 -4.57
N ALA A 731 5.11 -19.98 -5.21
CA ALA A 731 6.36 -19.23 -5.12
C ALA A 731 6.82 -18.79 -6.52
N LEU A 732 6.93 -17.48 -6.75
CA LEU A 732 7.43 -16.90 -8.01
C LEU A 732 8.67 -16.06 -7.77
N ALA A 733 9.72 -16.32 -8.53
CA ALA A 733 10.97 -15.58 -8.52
C ALA A 733 11.34 -15.09 -9.93
N ASN A 734 11.56 -13.78 -10.12
CA ASN A 734 11.90 -13.17 -11.42
C ASN A 734 10.95 -13.62 -12.55
N SER A 735 9.66 -13.81 -12.25
CA SER A 735 8.72 -14.52 -13.11
C SER A 735 7.47 -13.68 -13.38
N VAL A 736 6.74 -14.04 -14.43
CA VAL A 736 5.46 -13.42 -14.81
C VAL A 736 4.35 -14.45 -14.65
N LEU A 737 3.26 -14.06 -13.99
CA LEU A 737 2.04 -14.86 -13.85
C LEU A 737 0.86 -14.14 -14.47
N LEU A 738 0.16 -14.87 -15.34
CA LEU A 738 -1.12 -14.52 -15.92
C LEU A 738 -2.15 -15.54 -15.42
N ASP A 739 -3.13 -15.08 -14.66
CA ASP A 739 -4.18 -15.93 -14.09
C ASP A 739 -5.28 -16.28 -15.10
N GLU A 740 -6.20 -17.18 -14.74
CA GLU A 740 -7.24 -17.72 -15.64
C GLU A 740 -8.10 -16.63 -16.33
N ASN A 741 -8.45 -15.57 -15.59
CA ASN A 741 -9.27 -14.47 -16.09
C ASN A 741 -8.46 -13.39 -16.81
N SER A 742 -7.14 -13.55 -16.91
CA SER A 742 -6.26 -12.52 -17.42
C SER A 742 -6.13 -12.55 -18.95
N THR A 743 -5.89 -11.37 -19.52
CA THR A 743 -5.63 -11.23 -20.96
C THR A 743 -4.36 -10.42 -21.22
N LEU A 744 -3.48 -10.93 -22.09
CA LEU A 744 -2.28 -10.25 -22.57
C LEU A 744 -2.35 -10.12 -24.09
N GLU A 745 -2.48 -8.89 -24.60
CA GLU A 745 -2.71 -8.63 -26.02
C GLU A 745 -1.67 -7.66 -26.59
N GLY A 746 -1.07 -8.02 -27.74
CA GLY A 746 -0.14 -7.17 -28.49
C GLY A 746 1.07 -6.70 -27.66
N SER A 747 1.47 -7.52 -26.69
CA SER A 747 2.43 -7.16 -25.64
C SER A 747 3.67 -8.07 -25.70
N SER A 748 4.82 -7.61 -25.22
CA SER A 748 6.05 -8.40 -25.16
C SER A 748 6.46 -8.73 -23.73
N VAL A 749 7.05 -9.92 -23.53
CA VAL A 749 7.59 -10.38 -22.25
C VAL A 749 9.05 -10.78 -22.46
N SER A 750 9.97 -10.13 -21.76
CA SER A 750 11.41 -10.42 -21.78
C SER A 750 11.92 -10.69 -20.38
N LEU A 751 12.46 -11.89 -20.16
CA LEU A 751 13.15 -12.32 -18.94
C LEU A 751 14.62 -12.53 -19.28
N ARG A 752 15.51 -11.63 -18.88
CA ARG A 752 16.92 -11.64 -19.33
C ARG A 752 17.93 -11.58 -18.17
N GLY A 753 18.92 -12.46 -18.16
CA GLY A 753 20.06 -12.37 -17.24
C GLY A 753 19.72 -12.51 -15.75
N ASN A 754 18.52 -12.98 -15.42
CA ASN A 754 18.07 -13.09 -14.03
C ASN A 754 18.68 -14.30 -13.32
N GLN A 755 18.84 -14.20 -12.01
CA GLN A 755 19.38 -15.25 -11.14
C GLN A 755 18.38 -15.59 -10.04
N ALA A 756 18.03 -16.86 -9.91
CA ALA A 756 17.10 -17.35 -8.91
C ALA A 756 17.62 -18.62 -8.21
N GLN A 757 17.66 -18.63 -6.88
CA GLN A 757 18.14 -19.77 -6.10
C GLN A 757 17.22 -20.05 -4.90
N GLY A 758 16.99 -21.34 -4.62
CA GLY A 758 16.23 -21.73 -3.42
C GLY A 758 14.75 -21.36 -3.50
N VAL A 759 14.17 -21.45 -4.70
CA VAL A 759 12.73 -21.21 -4.91
C VAL A 759 11.96 -22.50 -4.61
N GLN A 760 11.04 -22.43 -3.64
CA GLN A 760 10.37 -23.60 -3.07
C GLN A 760 8.87 -23.38 -2.90
N ALA A 761 8.07 -24.38 -3.29
CA ALA A 761 6.66 -24.47 -2.95
C ALA A 761 6.34 -25.82 -2.30
N GLN A 762 5.45 -25.80 -1.31
CA GLN A 762 5.02 -26.99 -0.56
C GLN A 762 3.52 -27.27 -0.75
N GLY A 763 3.11 -28.53 -0.66
CA GLY A 763 1.70 -28.93 -0.68
C GLY A 763 1.12 -29.21 -2.08
N GLY A 764 1.95 -29.57 -3.07
CA GLY A 764 1.47 -29.87 -4.44
C GLY A 764 1.34 -28.65 -5.36
N HIS A 765 1.89 -27.51 -4.94
CA HIS A 765 1.75 -26.22 -5.62
C HIS A 765 2.93 -25.83 -6.51
N VAL A 766 2.81 -24.73 -7.26
CA VAL A 766 3.78 -24.29 -8.27
C VAL A 766 4.94 -23.51 -7.61
N ALA A 767 6.17 -23.88 -7.95
CA ALA A 767 7.36 -23.05 -7.74
C ALA A 767 7.92 -22.68 -9.11
N ALA A 768 8.01 -21.39 -9.44
CA ALA A 768 8.53 -20.94 -10.73
C ALA A 768 9.62 -19.88 -10.60
N ALA A 769 10.67 -20.04 -11.40
CA ALA A 769 11.80 -19.10 -11.46
C ALA A 769 12.15 -18.71 -12.89
N ASN A 770 12.38 -17.41 -13.13
CA ASN A 770 12.70 -16.84 -14.45
C ASN A 770 11.73 -17.32 -15.55
N SER A 771 10.45 -17.48 -15.21
CA SER A 771 9.48 -18.20 -16.03
C SER A 771 8.23 -17.38 -16.31
N LEU A 772 7.51 -17.75 -17.37
CA LEU A 772 6.17 -17.25 -17.66
C LEU A 772 5.16 -18.37 -17.37
N VAL A 773 4.20 -18.09 -16.48
CA VAL A 773 3.08 -18.98 -16.18
C VAL A 773 1.81 -18.35 -16.74
N ASN A 774 1.21 -18.99 -17.74
CA ASN A 774 -0.02 -18.54 -18.37
C ASN A 774 -1.18 -19.51 -18.14
N GLU A 775 -2.13 -19.08 -17.34
CA GLU A 775 -3.43 -19.73 -17.14
C GLU A 775 -4.54 -19.02 -17.95
N GLY A 776 -4.30 -17.79 -18.41
CA GLY A 776 -5.24 -16.96 -19.17
C GLY A 776 -5.04 -16.96 -20.70
N ARG A 777 -5.32 -15.81 -21.34
CA ARG A 777 -5.24 -15.64 -22.80
C ARG A 777 -4.10 -14.70 -23.22
N ILE A 778 -3.26 -15.17 -24.14
CA ILE A 778 -2.20 -14.40 -24.80
C ILE A 778 -2.48 -14.31 -26.30
N SER A 779 -2.37 -13.12 -26.88
CA SER A 779 -2.54 -12.88 -28.32
C SER A 779 -1.44 -11.98 -28.89
N GLY A 780 -0.77 -12.45 -29.96
CA GLY A 780 0.23 -11.68 -30.70
C GLY A 780 1.49 -11.32 -29.92
N ALA A 781 1.86 -12.10 -28.90
CA ALA A 781 2.94 -11.75 -27.98
C ALA A 781 4.31 -12.27 -28.42
N GLN A 782 5.36 -11.53 -28.07
CA GLN A 782 6.75 -11.98 -28.17
C GLN A 782 7.26 -12.31 -26.77
N ILE A 783 7.65 -13.56 -26.55
CA ILE A 783 8.14 -14.07 -25.26
C ILE A 783 9.59 -14.51 -25.42
N GLY A 784 10.50 -13.87 -24.69
CA GLY A 784 11.93 -14.20 -24.63
C GLY A 784 12.39 -14.53 -23.21
N ILE A 785 13.05 -15.67 -23.04
CA ILE A 785 13.69 -16.10 -21.78
C ILE A 785 15.15 -16.37 -22.10
N ASP A 786 16.04 -15.42 -21.76
CA ASP A 786 17.40 -15.39 -22.30
C ASP A 786 18.48 -15.25 -21.21
N GLY A 787 19.45 -16.17 -21.17
CA GLY A 787 20.64 -16.05 -20.33
C GLY A 787 20.39 -16.12 -18.82
N ASN A 788 19.28 -16.72 -18.38
CA ASN A 788 18.90 -16.78 -16.97
C ASN A 788 19.52 -18.00 -16.25
N ARG A 789 19.69 -17.90 -14.93
CA ARG A 789 20.12 -18.99 -14.05
C ARG A 789 19.07 -19.27 -12.99
N ALA A 790 18.64 -20.53 -12.85
CA ALA A 790 17.62 -20.92 -11.88
C ALA A 790 17.88 -22.28 -11.23
N THR A 791 17.67 -22.35 -9.92
CA THR A 791 17.53 -23.60 -9.16
C THR A 791 16.20 -23.62 -8.41
N VAL A 792 15.33 -24.57 -8.76
CA VAL A 792 13.95 -24.65 -8.26
C VAL A 792 13.64 -26.05 -7.74
N GLN A 793 12.84 -26.13 -6.68
CA GLN A 793 12.39 -27.38 -6.08
C GLN A 793 10.92 -27.25 -5.66
N ALA A 794 10.12 -28.30 -5.85
CA ALA A 794 8.76 -28.36 -5.34
C ALA A 794 8.50 -29.72 -4.68
N ASP A 795 7.69 -29.72 -3.63
CA ASP A 795 7.37 -30.91 -2.86
C ASP A 795 6.02 -31.46 -3.34
N GLY A 796 6.08 -32.39 -4.30
CA GLY A 796 4.91 -33.04 -4.89
C GLY A 796 4.17 -32.24 -5.98
N GLY A 797 4.56 -30.98 -6.23
CA GLY A 797 3.98 -30.08 -7.24
C GLY A 797 4.90 -29.76 -8.42
N ASP A 798 4.52 -28.75 -9.22
CA ASP A 798 5.25 -28.35 -10.43
C ASP A 798 6.41 -27.38 -10.11
N ALA A 799 7.65 -27.88 -10.22
CA ALA A 799 8.87 -27.05 -10.18
C ALA A 799 9.25 -26.59 -11.60
N ILE A 800 9.35 -25.29 -11.83
CA ILE A 800 9.49 -24.70 -13.16
C ILE A 800 10.66 -23.70 -13.18
N ALA A 801 11.62 -23.88 -14.09
CA ALA A 801 12.80 -23.02 -14.22
C ALA A 801 13.00 -22.58 -15.67
N ASN A 802 13.18 -21.28 -15.91
CA ASN A 802 13.43 -20.69 -17.24
C ASN A 802 12.46 -21.22 -18.33
N THR A 803 11.17 -21.32 -18.00
CA THR A 803 10.21 -22.10 -18.79
C THR A 803 8.95 -21.27 -19.08
N VAL A 804 8.32 -21.55 -20.21
CA VAL A 804 6.96 -21.06 -20.50
C VAL A 804 5.98 -22.20 -20.23
N ARG A 805 5.09 -22.00 -19.25
CA ARG A 805 3.96 -22.89 -19.00
C ARG A 805 2.69 -22.24 -19.54
N ASN A 806 1.97 -22.97 -20.39
CA ASN A 806 0.71 -22.54 -20.95
C ASN A 806 -0.39 -23.56 -20.67
N ARG A 807 -1.35 -23.19 -19.82
CA ARG A 807 -2.59 -23.94 -19.58
C ARG A 807 -3.81 -23.28 -20.22
N GLY A 808 -3.75 -21.98 -20.49
CA GLY A 808 -4.79 -21.23 -21.19
C GLY A 808 -4.64 -21.24 -22.72
N SER A 809 -4.75 -20.06 -23.35
CA SER A 809 -4.62 -19.93 -24.81
C SER A 809 -3.53 -18.94 -25.21
N MET A 810 -2.74 -19.31 -26.20
CA MET A 810 -1.70 -18.48 -26.82
C MET A 810 -1.89 -18.49 -28.34
N ALA A 811 -2.11 -17.34 -28.96
CA ALA A 811 -2.31 -17.24 -30.40
C ALA A 811 -1.30 -16.27 -31.05
N GLY A 812 -0.79 -16.60 -32.23
CA GLY A 812 0.12 -15.76 -33.03
C GLY A 812 1.40 -15.36 -32.31
N SER A 813 1.82 -16.13 -31.31
CA SER A 813 2.90 -15.74 -30.38
C SER A 813 4.23 -16.44 -30.71
N ARG A 814 5.36 -15.76 -30.52
CA ARG A 814 6.71 -16.34 -30.67
C ARG A 814 7.34 -16.56 -29.30
N VAL A 815 7.86 -17.76 -29.07
CA VAL A 815 8.52 -18.15 -27.81
C VAL A 815 9.96 -18.51 -28.09
N THR A 816 10.90 -17.79 -27.48
CA THR A 816 12.33 -18.07 -27.53
C THR A 816 12.87 -18.29 -26.13
N ILE A 817 13.55 -19.43 -25.93
CA ILE A 817 14.24 -19.79 -24.69
C ILE A 817 15.70 -20.05 -25.06
N SER A 818 16.61 -19.14 -24.70
CA SER A 818 17.99 -19.17 -25.17
C SER A 818 19.04 -19.02 -24.08
N GLY A 819 20.11 -19.82 -24.13
CA GLY A 819 21.31 -19.62 -23.30
C GLY A 819 21.08 -19.74 -21.79
N ASN A 820 19.99 -20.37 -21.34
CA ASN A 820 19.65 -20.46 -19.92
C ASN A 820 20.36 -21.64 -19.23
N GLN A 821 20.56 -21.51 -17.91
CA GLN A 821 21.05 -22.57 -17.02
C GLN A 821 19.96 -22.91 -16.00
N GLY A 822 19.35 -24.09 -16.14
CA GLY A 822 18.18 -24.49 -15.33
C GLY A 822 18.41 -25.80 -14.58
N GLN A 823 18.16 -25.80 -13.27
CA GLN A 823 18.23 -26.99 -12.43
C GLN A 823 16.92 -27.18 -11.67
N VAL A 824 16.31 -28.36 -11.83
CA VAL A 824 15.08 -28.73 -11.14
C VAL A 824 15.21 -30.09 -10.46
N ALA A 825 14.74 -30.18 -9.21
CA ALA A 825 14.64 -31.43 -8.47
C ALA A 825 13.18 -31.92 -8.42
N ARG A 826 12.96 -33.22 -8.15
CA ARG A 826 11.63 -33.82 -7.88
C ARG A 826 10.57 -33.59 -8.98
N LYS A 827 10.80 -34.10 -10.21
CA LYS A 827 9.84 -34.10 -11.34
C LYS A 827 9.53 -32.73 -12.02
N GLY A 828 10.39 -31.73 -11.87
CA GLY A 828 10.22 -30.42 -12.49
C GLY A 828 10.54 -30.32 -14.00
N THR A 829 10.32 -29.12 -14.55
CA THR A 829 10.57 -28.75 -15.95
C THR A 829 11.55 -27.56 -16.02
N ALA A 830 12.62 -27.69 -16.80
CA ALA A 830 13.65 -26.66 -16.97
C ALA A 830 13.87 -26.28 -18.45
N ASN A 831 14.08 -24.99 -18.72
CA ASN A 831 14.42 -24.44 -20.05
C ASN A 831 13.49 -24.92 -21.18
N SER A 832 12.19 -25.05 -20.90
CA SER A 832 11.26 -25.79 -21.75
C SER A 832 10.00 -24.99 -22.05
N VAL A 833 9.16 -25.53 -22.94
CA VAL A 833 7.79 -25.07 -23.13
C VAL A 833 6.85 -26.21 -22.78
N ASP A 834 5.98 -26.00 -21.79
CA ASP A 834 4.93 -26.94 -21.38
C ASP A 834 3.55 -26.39 -21.77
N ASN A 835 2.94 -26.98 -22.78
CA ASN A 835 1.63 -26.60 -23.31
C ASN A 835 0.56 -27.63 -22.92
N GLY A 836 -0.24 -27.32 -21.90
CA GLY A 836 -1.49 -28.02 -21.59
C GLY A 836 -2.72 -27.43 -22.29
N GLY A 837 -2.64 -26.18 -22.73
CA GLY A 837 -3.73 -25.45 -23.37
C GLY A 837 -3.64 -25.40 -24.90
N THR A 838 -3.95 -24.24 -25.47
CA THR A 838 -3.85 -23.99 -26.93
C THR A 838 -2.65 -23.09 -27.25
N LEU A 839 -1.83 -23.47 -28.23
CA LEU A 839 -0.76 -22.68 -28.80
C LEU A 839 -0.92 -22.63 -30.34
N ALA A 840 -1.49 -21.56 -30.88
CA ALA A 840 -1.83 -21.48 -32.31
C ALA A 840 -0.91 -20.51 -33.07
N GLY A 841 -0.36 -20.95 -34.19
CA GLY A 841 0.38 -20.10 -35.14
C GLY A 841 1.71 -19.58 -34.62
N GLY A 842 2.38 -20.34 -33.74
CA GLY A 842 3.57 -19.89 -33.04
C GLY A 842 4.89 -20.47 -33.60
N GLN A 843 5.99 -19.76 -33.34
CA GLN A 843 7.35 -20.29 -33.51
C GLN A 843 7.94 -20.51 -32.11
N ILE A 844 8.33 -21.75 -31.82
CA ILE A 844 8.99 -22.14 -30.57
C ILE A 844 10.45 -22.43 -30.87
N THR A 845 11.35 -21.72 -30.20
CA THR A 845 12.81 -21.90 -30.31
C THR A 845 13.39 -22.15 -28.93
N ILE A 846 14.05 -23.29 -28.74
CA ILE A 846 14.80 -23.67 -27.54
C ILE A 846 16.26 -23.87 -27.96
N LEU A 847 17.13 -22.92 -27.61
CA LEU A 847 18.47 -22.81 -28.19
C LEU A 847 19.59 -22.67 -27.14
N GLY A 848 20.64 -23.46 -27.25
CA GLY A 848 21.87 -23.24 -26.48
C GLY A 848 21.73 -23.32 -24.96
N ASN A 849 20.68 -23.98 -24.46
CA ASN A 849 20.41 -24.07 -23.02
C ASN A 849 21.19 -25.20 -22.37
N GLN A 850 21.53 -25.04 -21.09
CA GLN A 850 22.15 -26.05 -20.24
C GLN A 850 21.18 -26.38 -19.10
N GLY A 851 20.87 -27.65 -18.88
CA GLY A 851 19.96 -27.97 -17.77
C GLY A 851 20.05 -29.38 -17.23
N SER A 852 19.55 -29.54 -16.01
CA SER A 852 19.45 -30.83 -15.34
C SER A 852 18.14 -31.01 -14.60
N ALA A 853 17.53 -32.18 -14.73
CA ALA A 853 16.34 -32.58 -13.98
C ALA A 853 16.50 -33.97 -13.34
N GLN A 854 15.81 -34.19 -12.23
CA GLN A 854 15.78 -35.45 -11.48
C GLN A 854 14.35 -36.04 -11.38
N ASP A 855 14.26 -37.30 -10.96
CA ASP A 855 13.02 -38.03 -10.65
C ASP A 855 11.98 -38.13 -11.79
N GLY A 856 12.39 -38.02 -13.04
CA GLY A 856 11.50 -38.06 -14.21
C GLY A 856 11.17 -36.69 -14.80
N GLY A 857 11.90 -35.64 -14.41
CA GLY A 857 11.70 -34.29 -14.93
C GLY A 857 12.08 -34.08 -16.41
N THR A 858 11.78 -32.88 -16.90
CA THR A 858 11.91 -32.47 -18.32
C THR A 858 12.91 -31.32 -18.47
N VAL A 859 13.76 -31.37 -19.50
CA VAL A 859 14.79 -30.35 -19.75
C VAL A 859 14.90 -30.01 -21.25
N ASN A 860 15.03 -28.72 -21.59
CA ASN A 860 15.27 -28.22 -22.95
C ASN A 860 14.27 -28.78 -23.99
N SER A 861 13.01 -28.95 -23.63
CA SER A 861 12.06 -29.76 -24.37
C SER A 861 10.75 -29.01 -24.65
N PHE A 862 10.00 -29.50 -25.63
CA PHE A 862 8.62 -29.08 -25.87
C PHE A 862 7.66 -30.19 -25.48
N VAL A 863 6.76 -29.92 -24.55
CA VAL A 863 5.72 -30.85 -24.09
C VAL A 863 4.36 -30.30 -24.51
N ASN A 864 3.60 -31.09 -25.26
CA ASN A 864 2.25 -30.75 -25.70
C ASN A 864 1.23 -31.77 -25.19
N GLY A 865 0.41 -31.34 -24.22
CA GLY A 865 -0.80 -32.03 -23.77
C GLY A 865 -2.07 -31.57 -24.47
N GLY A 866 -2.09 -30.33 -24.98
CA GLY A 866 -3.26 -29.72 -25.60
C GLY A 866 -3.18 -29.63 -27.13
N ARG A 867 -3.51 -28.45 -27.69
CA ARG A 867 -3.46 -28.18 -29.13
C ARG A 867 -2.30 -27.24 -29.43
N ALA A 868 -1.46 -27.57 -30.40
CA ALA A 868 -0.35 -26.74 -30.84
C ALA A 868 -0.22 -26.70 -32.37
N THR A 869 0.06 -25.53 -32.95
CA THR A 869 0.37 -25.37 -34.38
C THR A 869 1.55 -24.43 -34.62
N GLY A 870 2.35 -24.70 -35.67
CA GLY A 870 3.46 -23.83 -36.09
C GLY A 870 4.80 -24.54 -36.31
N ASN A 871 5.89 -24.03 -35.72
CA ASN A 871 7.23 -24.65 -35.84
C ASN A 871 7.88 -24.81 -34.46
N VAL A 872 8.56 -25.93 -34.24
CA VAL A 872 9.33 -26.24 -33.03
C VAL A 872 10.78 -26.49 -33.41
N HIS A 873 11.70 -25.66 -32.90
CA HIS A 873 13.13 -25.77 -33.12
C HIS A 873 13.85 -25.95 -31.77
N ILE A 874 14.56 -27.07 -31.62
CA ILE A 874 15.36 -27.41 -30.44
C ILE A 874 16.80 -27.63 -30.89
N ALA A 875 17.72 -26.71 -30.57
CA ALA A 875 19.07 -26.77 -31.11
C ALA A 875 20.19 -26.41 -30.12
N GLY A 876 21.35 -27.06 -30.27
CA GLY A 876 22.57 -26.73 -29.53
C GLY A 876 22.45 -26.86 -28.00
N ASN A 877 21.44 -27.57 -27.48
CA ASN A 877 21.20 -27.68 -26.06
C ASN A 877 22.02 -28.81 -25.41
N THR A 878 22.40 -28.61 -24.15
CA THR A 878 23.02 -29.64 -23.28
C THR A 878 22.07 -29.99 -22.14
N GLY A 879 21.56 -31.23 -22.09
CA GLY A 879 20.52 -31.62 -21.13
C GLY A 879 20.80 -32.95 -20.43
N SER A 880 20.59 -33.01 -19.11
CA SER A 880 20.66 -34.25 -18.33
C SER A 880 19.37 -34.49 -17.55
N ALA A 881 18.64 -35.57 -17.82
CA ALA A 881 17.41 -35.89 -17.10
C ALA A 881 17.48 -37.31 -16.50
N ARG A 882 17.25 -37.47 -15.19
CA ARG A 882 17.33 -38.77 -14.50
C ARG A 882 15.98 -39.22 -13.98
N GLY A 883 15.79 -40.53 -13.87
CA GLY A 883 14.57 -41.14 -13.32
C GLY A 883 13.56 -41.55 -14.40
N ASN A 884 12.56 -42.34 -14.00
CA ASN A 884 11.55 -42.88 -14.90
C ASN A 884 10.71 -41.77 -15.53
N GLY A 885 10.50 -41.83 -16.85
CA GLY A 885 9.72 -40.84 -17.59
C GLY A 885 10.45 -39.55 -17.94
N SER A 886 11.76 -39.48 -17.66
CA SER A 886 12.61 -38.32 -17.94
C SER A 886 12.69 -37.96 -19.43
N LEU A 887 12.80 -36.66 -19.73
CA LEU A 887 12.82 -36.11 -21.08
C LEU A 887 13.90 -35.03 -21.21
N ALA A 888 14.78 -35.15 -22.20
CA ALA A 888 15.83 -34.15 -22.47
C ALA A 888 15.91 -33.80 -23.96
N ASN A 889 16.01 -32.52 -24.29
CA ASN A 889 16.19 -32.01 -25.67
C ASN A 889 15.18 -32.58 -26.67
N SER A 890 13.93 -32.79 -26.26
CA SER A 890 12.99 -33.66 -26.98
C SER A 890 11.62 -33.01 -27.14
N VAL A 891 10.78 -33.62 -27.99
CA VAL A 891 9.36 -33.29 -28.11
C VAL A 891 8.50 -34.43 -27.59
N ARG A 892 7.53 -34.13 -26.72
CA ARG A 892 6.49 -35.07 -26.29
C ARG A 892 5.13 -34.52 -26.67
N ASN A 893 4.38 -35.25 -27.50
CA ASN A 893 3.01 -34.92 -27.86
C ASN A 893 2.05 -36.00 -27.35
N THR A 894 1.08 -35.60 -26.54
CA THR A 894 -0.08 -36.43 -26.16
C THR A 894 -1.40 -35.84 -26.65
N GLY A 895 -1.39 -34.62 -27.20
CA GLY A 895 -2.56 -33.95 -27.78
C GLY A 895 -2.50 -33.84 -29.31
N ASN A 896 -2.90 -32.68 -29.83
CA ASN A 896 -2.89 -32.38 -31.27
C ASN A 896 -1.75 -31.41 -31.60
N LEU A 897 -0.79 -31.83 -32.41
CA LEU A 897 0.35 -31.03 -32.82
C LEU A 897 0.42 -30.95 -34.34
N ALA A 898 0.18 -29.78 -34.92
CA ALA A 898 0.35 -29.52 -36.35
C ALA A 898 1.57 -28.61 -36.56
N ALA A 899 2.77 -29.17 -36.57
CA ALA A 899 4.00 -28.41 -36.62
C ALA A 899 5.17 -29.12 -37.31
N ASN A 900 6.09 -28.33 -37.88
CA ASN A 900 7.40 -28.85 -38.25
C ASN A 900 8.32 -28.86 -37.02
N ILE A 901 8.91 -30.01 -36.72
CA ILE A 901 9.79 -30.24 -35.58
C ILE A 901 11.22 -30.42 -36.10
N THR A 902 12.15 -29.64 -35.58
CA THR A 902 13.59 -29.77 -35.84
C THR A 902 14.34 -29.92 -34.52
N ILE A 903 15.08 -31.02 -34.36
CA ILE A 903 15.96 -31.29 -33.23
C ILE A 903 17.39 -31.41 -33.79
N LEU A 904 18.24 -30.40 -33.53
CA LEU A 904 19.52 -30.23 -34.22
C LEU A 904 20.70 -30.03 -33.27
N GLY A 905 21.76 -30.82 -33.42
CA GLY A 905 23.05 -30.54 -32.76
C GLY A 905 23.00 -30.53 -31.23
N ASN A 906 22.05 -31.24 -30.62
CA ASN A 906 21.90 -31.29 -29.16
C ASN A 906 22.79 -32.39 -28.55
N GLN A 907 23.26 -32.15 -27.32
CA GLN A 907 23.97 -33.11 -26.49
C GLN A 907 23.12 -33.46 -25.26
N GLY A 908 22.90 -34.75 -24.97
CA GLY A 908 22.11 -35.08 -23.78
C GLY A 908 22.28 -36.47 -23.22
N THR A 909 21.89 -36.62 -21.96
CA THR A 909 21.93 -37.89 -21.23
C THR A 909 20.62 -38.14 -20.50
N ALA A 910 20.07 -39.35 -20.58
CA ALA A 910 18.98 -39.77 -19.70
C ALA A 910 19.20 -41.14 -19.07
N SER A 911 18.62 -41.37 -17.89
CA SER A 911 18.69 -42.65 -17.18
C SER A 911 17.31 -43.12 -16.71
N GLY A 912 17.18 -44.43 -16.45
CA GLY A 912 15.93 -45.01 -15.95
C GLY A 912 14.80 -45.12 -17.00
N GLY A 913 15.14 -45.40 -18.26
CA GLY A 913 14.16 -45.51 -19.35
C GLY A 913 13.78 -44.18 -20.01
N GLY A 914 14.55 -43.11 -19.76
CA GLY A 914 14.31 -41.77 -20.29
C GLY A 914 14.50 -41.59 -21.80
N VAL A 915 14.12 -40.40 -22.28
CA VAL A 915 14.09 -40.03 -23.71
C VAL A 915 14.99 -38.82 -23.98
N VAL A 916 15.86 -38.89 -24.98
CA VAL A 916 16.84 -37.85 -25.33
C VAL A 916 16.83 -37.53 -26.82
N ASN A 917 16.88 -36.24 -27.19
CA ASN A 917 16.98 -35.77 -28.58
C ASN A 917 15.93 -36.42 -29.52
N SER A 918 14.73 -36.67 -29.04
CA SER A 918 13.76 -37.55 -29.69
C SER A 918 12.37 -36.93 -29.76
N VAL A 919 11.51 -37.48 -30.60
CA VAL A 919 10.08 -37.15 -30.65
C VAL A 919 9.27 -38.34 -30.15
N VAL A 920 8.41 -38.12 -29.16
CA VAL A 920 7.45 -39.12 -28.66
C VAL A 920 6.05 -38.62 -28.95
N ASN A 921 5.36 -39.29 -29.87
CA ASN A 921 3.99 -38.98 -30.24
C ASN A 921 3.04 -40.07 -29.73
N ARG A 922 2.13 -39.70 -28.84
CA ARG A 922 1.00 -40.52 -28.38
C ARG A 922 -0.35 -39.99 -28.84
N GLY A 923 -0.41 -38.75 -29.34
CA GLY A 923 -1.61 -38.12 -29.87
C GLY A 923 -1.58 -38.04 -31.40
N ASN A 924 -2.04 -36.91 -31.94
CA ASN A 924 -2.03 -36.63 -33.38
C ASN A 924 -0.90 -35.65 -33.71
N LEU A 925 0.00 -36.04 -34.61
CA LEU A 925 1.09 -35.22 -35.10
C LEU A 925 0.96 -35.04 -36.62
N SER A 926 0.89 -33.81 -37.11
CA SER A 926 1.00 -33.50 -38.54
C SER A 926 2.13 -32.51 -38.81
N GLY A 927 2.95 -32.78 -39.82
CA GLY A 927 4.12 -31.97 -40.17
C GLY A 927 5.40 -32.77 -40.31
N ALA A 928 6.50 -32.08 -40.66
CA ALA A 928 7.80 -32.73 -40.82
C ALA A 928 8.53 -32.87 -39.47
N VAL A 929 9.24 -33.97 -39.27
CA VAL A 929 10.15 -34.22 -38.14
C VAL A 929 11.57 -34.41 -38.67
N ALA A 930 12.50 -33.59 -38.21
CA ALA A 930 13.92 -33.70 -38.50
C ALA A 930 14.73 -33.83 -37.21
N ILE A 931 15.49 -34.92 -37.07
CA ILE A 931 16.39 -35.20 -35.94
C ILE A 931 17.79 -35.35 -36.52
N VAL A 932 18.63 -34.32 -36.38
CA VAL A 932 19.88 -34.21 -37.13
C VAL A 932 21.08 -33.85 -36.24
N GLY A 933 22.21 -34.55 -36.42
CA GLY A 933 23.49 -34.15 -35.83
C GLY A 933 23.55 -34.22 -34.30
N ASN A 934 22.64 -34.95 -33.65
CA ASN A 934 22.55 -34.98 -32.19
C ASN A 934 23.45 -36.07 -31.58
N ARG A 935 23.98 -35.80 -30.38
CA ARG A 935 24.76 -36.75 -29.57
C ARG A 935 24.01 -37.06 -28.28
N GLY A 936 23.77 -38.33 -27.98
CA GLY A 936 23.10 -38.66 -26.72
C GLY A 936 23.30 -40.07 -26.19
N THR A 937 23.05 -40.22 -24.90
CA THR A 937 23.11 -41.52 -24.19
C THR A 937 21.87 -41.74 -23.35
N ALA A 938 21.23 -42.91 -23.47
CA ALA A 938 20.10 -43.31 -22.64
C ALA A 938 20.34 -44.70 -22.01
N SER A 939 20.09 -44.88 -20.71
CA SER A 939 20.26 -46.17 -20.02
C SER A 939 18.95 -46.83 -19.60
N ASN A 940 18.98 -48.13 -19.27
CA ASN A 940 17.86 -48.95 -18.77
C ASN A 940 16.61 -48.90 -19.67
N GLY A 941 16.71 -49.27 -20.95
CA GLY A 941 15.58 -49.28 -21.88
C GLY A 941 15.21 -47.93 -22.49
N GLY A 942 16.04 -46.88 -22.32
CA GLY A 942 15.75 -45.54 -22.82
C GLY A 942 15.82 -45.35 -24.35
N THR A 943 15.37 -44.19 -24.81
CA THR A 943 15.28 -43.81 -26.23
C THR A 943 16.17 -42.61 -26.55
N VAL A 944 16.92 -42.66 -27.65
CA VAL A 944 17.80 -41.58 -28.08
C VAL A 944 17.74 -41.31 -29.58
N ASN A 945 17.75 -40.04 -29.99
CA ASN A 945 17.78 -39.58 -31.39
C ASN A 945 16.72 -40.27 -32.28
N SER A 946 15.52 -40.49 -31.77
CA SER A 946 14.53 -41.38 -32.38
C SER A 946 13.14 -40.76 -32.44
N LEU A 947 12.27 -41.33 -33.28
CA LEU A 947 10.84 -41.07 -33.25
C LEU A 947 10.12 -42.30 -32.69
N VAL A 948 9.31 -42.11 -31.65
CA VAL A 948 8.40 -43.14 -31.12
C VAL A 948 6.97 -42.68 -31.31
N ASN A 949 6.24 -43.34 -32.20
CA ASN A 949 4.85 -43.07 -32.51
C ASN A 949 3.96 -44.18 -31.97
N THR A 950 3.04 -43.85 -31.06
CA THR A 950 1.95 -44.75 -30.63
C THR A 950 0.57 -44.17 -30.98
N GLY A 951 0.50 -42.94 -31.48
CA GLY A 951 -0.73 -42.31 -31.96
C GLY A 951 -0.78 -42.24 -33.49
N THR A 952 -1.26 -41.12 -34.04
CA THR A 952 -1.25 -40.87 -35.49
C THR A 952 -0.19 -39.85 -35.85
N MET A 953 0.55 -40.11 -36.93
CA MET A 953 1.49 -39.17 -37.51
C MET A 953 1.27 -39.04 -39.01
N ALA A 954 1.20 -37.82 -39.53
CA ALA A 954 1.15 -37.52 -40.96
C ALA A 954 2.28 -36.56 -41.35
N GLY A 955 3.18 -36.99 -42.24
CA GLY A 955 4.27 -36.13 -42.73
C GLY A 955 5.59 -36.88 -42.99
N LYS A 956 6.68 -36.11 -43.10
CA LYS A 956 8.03 -36.62 -43.37
C LYS A 956 8.83 -36.77 -42.08
N VAL A 957 9.55 -37.87 -41.93
CA VAL A 957 10.51 -38.11 -40.84
C VAL A 957 11.92 -38.23 -41.42
N THR A 958 12.86 -37.45 -40.91
CA THR A 958 14.28 -37.53 -41.27
C THR A 958 15.12 -37.68 -40.00
N ILE A 959 15.94 -38.73 -39.92
CA ILE A 959 16.89 -38.97 -38.84
C ILE A 959 18.29 -39.09 -39.47
N ALA A 960 19.17 -38.11 -39.26
CA ALA A 960 20.45 -38.08 -39.96
C ALA A 960 21.65 -37.62 -39.13
N GLY A 961 22.84 -38.22 -39.35
CA GLY A 961 24.09 -37.73 -38.76
C GLY A 961 24.17 -37.81 -37.23
N ASN A 962 23.33 -38.63 -36.57
CA ASN A 962 23.25 -38.69 -35.12
C ASN A 962 24.22 -39.73 -34.51
N GLN A 963 24.69 -39.47 -33.29
CA GLN A 963 25.50 -40.37 -32.46
C GLN A 963 24.71 -40.77 -31.20
N GLY A 964 24.24 -42.01 -31.14
CA GLY A 964 23.36 -42.49 -30.05
C GLY A 964 23.92 -43.70 -29.30
N SER A 965 23.79 -43.75 -27.98
CA SER A 965 24.07 -44.94 -27.19
C SER A 965 22.87 -45.29 -26.32
N ALA A 966 22.23 -46.43 -26.56
CA ALA A 966 21.14 -46.94 -25.74
C ALA A 966 21.60 -48.17 -24.94
N GLY A 967 21.27 -48.23 -23.64
CA GLY A 967 21.49 -49.39 -22.78
C GLY A 967 20.57 -50.57 -23.13
N MET A 968 20.72 -51.70 -22.41
CA MET A 968 19.95 -52.93 -22.64
C MET A 968 18.45 -52.66 -22.82
N GLY A 969 17.84 -53.22 -23.88
CA GLY A 969 16.43 -53.04 -24.21
C GLY A 969 16.03 -51.67 -24.83
N GLY A 970 16.97 -50.76 -25.03
CA GLY A 970 16.70 -49.38 -25.49
C GLY A 970 16.65 -49.18 -27.01
N THR A 971 16.40 -47.94 -27.45
CA THR A 971 16.27 -47.55 -28.86
C THR A 971 17.20 -46.38 -29.21
N ALA A 972 17.94 -46.46 -30.33
CA ALA A 972 18.81 -45.38 -30.80
C ALA A 972 18.72 -45.14 -32.31
N ASN A 973 18.62 -43.87 -32.73
CA ASN A 973 18.63 -43.47 -34.15
C ASN A 973 17.56 -44.19 -35.00
N SER A 974 16.36 -44.43 -34.46
CA SER A 974 15.34 -45.29 -35.07
C SER A 974 13.96 -44.63 -35.13
N VAL A 975 13.08 -45.20 -35.95
CA VAL A 975 11.64 -44.94 -35.89
C VAL A 975 10.94 -46.18 -35.33
N ILE A 976 10.21 -46.01 -34.23
CA ILE A 976 9.35 -47.04 -33.65
C ILE A 976 7.90 -46.62 -33.88
N ASN A 977 7.19 -47.33 -34.75
CA ASN A 977 5.77 -47.10 -34.98
C ASN A 977 4.94 -48.23 -34.37
N ARG A 978 4.07 -47.88 -33.43
CA ARG A 978 3.02 -48.75 -32.87
C ARG A 978 1.61 -48.25 -33.19
N GLY A 979 1.48 -47.07 -33.78
CA GLY A 979 0.22 -46.48 -34.22
C GLY A 979 0.17 -46.39 -35.74
N VAL A 980 -0.22 -45.22 -36.27
CA VAL A 980 -0.31 -44.97 -37.72
C VAL A 980 0.71 -43.90 -38.11
N ILE A 981 1.51 -44.18 -39.14
CA ILE A 981 2.31 -43.16 -39.84
C ILE A 981 1.86 -43.11 -41.30
N THR A 982 1.50 -41.94 -41.79
CA THR A 982 1.21 -41.66 -43.19
C THR A 982 2.25 -40.69 -43.74
N GLY A 983 3.06 -41.11 -44.71
CA GLY A 983 4.13 -40.28 -45.28
C GLY A 983 5.46 -41.03 -45.48
N SER A 984 6.58 -40.32 -45.37
CA SER A 984 7.90 -40.90 -45.67
C SER A 984 8.85 -40.87 -44.48
N VAL A 985 9.65 -41.92 -44.34
CA VAL A 985 10.69 -42.04 -43.32
C VAL A 985 12.05 -42.20 -43.99
N THR A 986 13.03 -41.40 -43.56
CA THR A 986 14.41 -41.44 -44.05
C THR A 986 15.37 -41.47 -42.88
N ILE A 987 16.21 -42.51 -42.80
CA ILE A 987 17.26 -42.66 -41.78
C ILE A 987 18.61 -42.77 -42.49
N VAL A 988 19.52 -41.80 -42.30
CA VAL A 988 20.80 -41.75 -43.04
C VAL A 988 22.02 -41.39 -42.18
N GLY A 989 23.12 -42.12 -42.31
CA GLY A 989 24.42 -41.70 -41.78
C GLY A 989 24.48 -41.56 -40.26
N ASN A 990 23.84 -42.48 -39.53
CA ASN A 990 23.79 -42.46 -38.06
C ASN A 990 24.76 -43.50 -37.47
N ASN A 991 25.37 -43.17 -36.33
CA ASN A 991 26.27 -44.06 -35.59
C ASN A 991 25.65 -44.43 -34.22
N ALA A 992 25.59 -45.72 -33.89
CA ALA A 992 24.94 -46.20 -32.67
C ALA A 992 25.76 -47.25 -31.89
N ARG A 993 25.79 -47.15 -30.55
CA ARG A 993 26.26 -48.23 -29.67
C ARG A 993 25.08 -49.14 -29.33
N ALA A 994 25.17 -50.42 -29.67
CA ALA A 994 24.11 -51.40 -29.45
C ALA A 994 24.45 -52.38 -28.31
N GLY A 995 23.74 -52.31 -27.18
CA GLY A 995 23.76 -53.35 -26.14
C GLY A 995 22.81 -54.52 -26.44
N MET A 996 22.76 -55.56 -25.57
CA MET A 996 21.78 -56.65 -25.73
C MET A 996 20.34 -56.12 -25.78
N GLY A 997 19.52 -56.65 -26.71
CA GLY A 997 18.12 -56.25 -26.87
C GLY A 997 17.86 -54.82 -27.39
N THR A 998 18.88 -54.12 -27.91
CA THR A 998 18.72 -52.75 -28.43
C THR A 998 18.23 -52.68 -29.87
N THR A 999 17.38 -51.69 -30.17
CA THR A 999 16.95 -51.35 -31.54
C THR A 999 17.75 -50.16 -32.04
N THR A 1000 18.48 -50.30 -33.15
CA THR A 1000 19.36 -49.24 -33.66
C THR A 1000 19.26 -49.03 -35.17
N ALA A 1001 19.22 -47.78 -35.63
CA ALA A 1001 19.30 -47.40 -37.05
C ALA A 1001 18.27 -48.13 -37.94
N SER A 1002 17.01 -48.18 -37.51
CA SER A 1002 15.97 -49.00 -38.13
C SER A 1002 14.57 -48.38 -38.07
N VAL A 1003 13.67 -48.87 -38.93
CA VAL A 1003 12.24 -48.57 -38.85
C VAL A 1003 11.51 -49.82 -38.36
N ARG A 1004 11.10 -49.80 -37.09
CA ARG A 1004 10.30 -50.87 -36.48
C ARG A 1004 8.83 -50.51 -36.56
N ASN A 1005 8.12 -51.10 -37.51
CA ASN A 1005 6.68 -50.93 -37.67
C ASN A 1005 5.92 -52.12 -37.05
N VAL A 1006 5.14 -51.83 -36.01
CA VAL A 1006 4.21 -52.74 -35.32
C VAL A 1006 2.74 -52.31 -35.54
N GLY A 1007 2.52 -51.09 -36.04
CA GLY A 1007 1.23 -50.58 -36.46
C GLY A 1007 1.12 -50.44 -37.99
N VAL A 1008 0.49 -49.36 -38.46
CA VAL A 1008 0.29 -49.09 -39.89
C VAL A 1008 1.30 -48.03 -40.38
N LEU A 1009 2.02 -48.35 -41.45
CA LEU A 1009 2.83 -47.38 -42.19
C LEU A 1009 2.27 -47.25 -43.61
N ALA A 1010 1.57 -46.16 -43.88
CA ALA A 1010 1.05 -45.80 -45.20
C ALA A 1010 2.01 -44.85 -45.92
N GLY A 1011 3.03 -45.41 -46.57
CA GLY A 1011 4.00 -44.66 -47.39
C GLY A 1011 5.34 -45.38 -47.57
N SER A 1012 6.45 -44.63 -47.58
CA SER A 1012 7.80 -45.17 -47.85
C SER A 1012 8.73 -45.07 -46.65
N ALA A 1013 9.60 -46.05 -46.47
CA ALA A 1013 10.68 -46.03 -45.48
C ALA A 1013 12.00 -46.40 -46.14
N GLY A 1014 13.00 -45.54 -45.98
CA GLY A 1014 14.37 -45.73 -46.46
C GLY A 1014 15.37 -45.62 -45.32
N VAL A 1015 16.29 -46.59 -45.23
CA VAL A 1015 17.38 -46.62 -44.25
C VAL A 1015 18.69 -46.85 -45.00
N ALA A 1016 19.68 -45.96 -44.86
CA ALA A 1016 20.99 -46.07 -45.51
C ALA A 1016 22.14 -45.61 -44.59
N GLY A 1017 23.21 -46.40 -44.46
CA GLY A 1017 24.42 -45.99 -43.72
C GLY A 1017 24.27 -45.95 -42.19
N GLY A 1018 23.72 -47.01 -41.59
CA GLY A 1018 23.73 -47.22 -40.13
C GLY A 1018 24.87 -48.16 -39.71
N ALA A 1019 25.93 -47.65 -39.09
CA ALA A 1019 27.04 -48.48 -38.61
C ALA A 1019 26.94 -48.68 -37.08
N PRO A 1020 26.69 -49.91 -36.57
CA PRO A 1020 26.98 -50.26 -35.19
C PRO A 1020 28.50 -50.40 -35.02
N TRP A 1021 29.12 -49.57 -34.18
CA TRP A 1021 30.57 -49.63 -33.90
C TRP A 1021 30.95 -50.70 -32.86
N ALA A 1022 29.96 -51.36 -32.24
CA ALA A 1022 30.12 -52.56 -31.41
C ALA A 1022 28.80 -53.36 -31.36
N ALA A 1023 28.85 -54.68 -31.56
CA ALA A 1023 27.70 -55.58 -31.48
C ALA A 1023 28.05 -56.84 -30.66
N SER A 1024 27.15 -57.27 -29.77
CA SER A 1024 27.22 -58.58 -29.10
C SER A 1024 26.48 -59.64 -29.93
N VAL A 1025 26.97 -60.88 -29.86
CA VAL A 1025 26.54 -62.05 -30.68
C VAL A 1025 25.04 -62.37 -30.51
N GLY A 1026 24.33 -62.59 -31.62
CA GLY A 1026 22.94 -63.11 -31.66
C GLY A 1026 21.87 -62.19 -32.30
N LYS A 1027 21.97 -61.83 -33.59
CA LYS A 1027 21.02 -60.94 -34.27
C LYS A 1027 20.37 -61.53 -35.54
N THR A 1028 19.09 -61.20 -35.73
CA THR A 1028 18.28 -61.49 -36.94
C THR A 1028 18.62 -60.53 -38.08
N ILE A 1029 18.79 -61.09 -39.29
CA ILE A 1029 19.16 -60.41 -40.54
C ILE A 1029 17.92 -60.33 -41.45
N THR A 1030 17.69 -59.21 -42.14
CA THR A 1030 16.80 -59.17 -43.32
C THR A 1030 17.28 -58.13 -44.33
N LEU A 1031 17.23 -58.47 -45.61
CA LEU A 1031 17.72 -57.66 -46.75
C LEU A 1031 16.83 -56.44 -47.03
N PRO A 1032 17.38 -55.35 -47.63
CA PRO A 1032 16.59 -54.18 -48.01
C PRO A 1032 15.62 -54.52 -49.16
N SER A 1033 14.35 -54.17 -49.01
CA SER A 1033 13.40 -54.11 -50.13
C SER A 1033 13.00 -52.67 -50.40
N THR A 1034 13.21 -52.20 -51.63
CA THR A 1034 12.61 -50.98 -52.16
C THR A 1034 11.20 -51.30 -52.63
N GLY A 1035 10.18 -50.90 -51.85
CA GLY A 1035 8.75 -51.09 -52.14
C GLY A 1035 7.93 -50.66 -50.92
N VAL A 1036 6.63 -50.44 -51.05
CA VAL A 1036 5.73 -50.06 -49.93
C VAL A 1036 5.87 -51.08 -48.79
N VAL A 1037 6.57 -50.70 -47.70
CA VAL A 1037 6.93 -51.66 -46.65
C VAL A 1037 5.86 -51.67 -45.56
N ASN A 1038 5.06 -52.73 -45.51
CA ASN A 1038 4.09 -52.97 -44.44
C ASN A 1038 4.70 -53.77 -43.25
N ARG A 1039 6.03 -53.98 -43.23
CA ARG A 1039 6.80 -54.75 -42.22
C ARG A 1039 8.07 -53.97 -41.80
N SER A 1040 8.73 -54.38 -40.71
CA SER A 1040 9.92 -53.66 -40.19
C SER A 1040 11.11 -53.68 -41.17
N VAL A 1041 11.82 -52.55 -41.33
CA VAL A 1041 13.04 -52.42 -42.14
C VAL A 1041 14.24 -52.32 -41.21
N THR A 1042 15.14 -53.30 -41.26
CA THR A 1042 16.41 -53.31 -40.51
C THR A 1042 17.56 -53.40 -41.50
N VAL A 1043 18.51 -52.48 -41.42
CA VAL A 1043 19.74 -52.53 -42.23
C VAL A 1043 20.93 -52.63 -41.27
N GLY A 1044 21.54 -53.81 -41.22
CA GLY A 1044 22.83 -54.02 -40.54
C GLY A 1044 24.00 -53.88 -41.53
N PRO A 1045 25.22 -53.61 -41.07
CA PRO A 1045 26.40 -53.70 -41.92
C PRO A 1045 26.61 -55.15 -42.35
N ALA A 1046 27.05 -55.35 -43.59
CA ALA A 1046 27.72 -56.58 -43.98
C ALA A 1046 29.05 -56.63 -43.22
N VAL A 1047 29.13 -57.44 -42.17
CA VAL A 1047 30.42 -57.87 -41.64
C VAL A 1047 30.84 -59.08 -42.45
N THR A 1048 31.83 -58.90 -43.32
CA THR A 1048 32.55 -60.03 -43.89
C THR A 1048 33.26 -60.73 -42.74
N VAL A 1049 32.76 -61.90 -42.33
CA VAL A 1049 33.56 -62.85 -41.55
C VAL A 1049 34.59 -63.40 -42.53
N LEU A 1050 35.80 -62.85 -42.52
CA LEU A 1050 36.96 -63.55 -43.06
C LEU A 1050 37.31 -64.64 -42.05
N ASN A 1051 37.00 -65.88 -42.39
CA ASN A 1051 37.64 -67.04 -41.77
C ASN A 1051 39.13 -66.98 -42.10
N MET A 1052 39.96 -66.61 -41.13
CA MET A 1052 41.16 -67.31 -40.67
C MET A 1052 41.78 -66.58 -39.48
#